data_AF-A0A7X4HUT1-F1
#
_entry.id   AF-A0A7X4HUT1-F1
#
_cell.length_a   1.000
_cell.length_b   1.000
_cell.length_c   1.000
_cell.angle_alpha   90.00
_cell.angle_beta   90.00
_cell.angle_gamma   90.00
#
_symmetry.space_group_name_H-M   'P 1'
#
loop_
_entity.id
_entity.type
_entity.pdbx_description
1 polymer ?
#
loop_
_entity_poly.entity_id
_entity_poly.type
_entity_poly.pdbx_seq_one_letter_code
_entity_poly.pdbx_strand_id
1 'polypeptide(L)'
;MKRSAGRSREGKGRVYATPLAAILYAAVVLGASMIVVGAEETTATRQQEIADEHEALFAEDRFPSATTCAPCHEDIYREWSVSAHAYAQMSPVFNAMHAKILKETNGTNGDFCIRCHTPVGMNLEEPEFMSNLDRHPTSREGITCIVCHRLDQPYGKISGRLPIVEGSLYEPVFGPSGNEELQRAIESGEFNLQTDPARAGRGVHAEALEFSQLPTPGLCGSCHDVNLGNGFRLEEAFSEYKHTPAAAAGVSCQDCHMGIEPGVPSGYATGPAARVGNRETRPRKRTNHMFAGPDYSIIHPGIFPHNTEAQELATLREWLTFDHQAGWGTDEFEDTVPDDFRFPPRWVEPDDRYDAADIIRDNLELLDEIAAQRLKLLQAGYQLGDVVVDRADADGISFRVEFTNGTDGHNVPTGFDAERVVWLYVTVTDATGRVVFESGDLDPNGDVRDSHSVYVHDGALPADQHLFSLQSRFLVRMVRGGEREQVLTIPYSPDPLPFLRPSTSSTILTGRPVGARKHRQTIPPLGSKWASYSVDREALAGTTGPYYANIQIKAGMVPVNLVHEIEDVGFDYGMTARDVADAVVEGHIVVRSRDVDLTGGGAETAAAPEPRRAETAAAGHDGEHGDSRITDRYIPLQLDGFPRRPKPLLELGPPFLGTGRIGRGISIPGGAVWTPSFLLFGTLRSGFGTVDDGTTQHSQWANRLDLFGNLALTGTERVVIGLRPTHQSATIAPGEPFGALRFTGYTSPSSGAGSFSNQLNFDWNTLTHLFFEGDLGEMFPNLDVDDRRGLDLGLSIGRQPISFQEGLLVNDFIDAVGVSRNNLRPGGAVNLRFTGLYGWNGITRHSLLPDPDLRDAYIPFNRPDSGARLFGGFTEIDWRSTTTAFDVMYVRGGALGTSLGSADGLYTGVSFVGRPGSGAFNTSLRVVNSMPLGEASGLGVGMTERLQRVLGPASRGTLVFSEVSWTPHHSYNFFYANGFYAHDTYRAAALDTLIQGPLARVGILFAGSGLGDVPGVGASALSPAASDAAGGAFGHQMFFAGTRQQLLFEAAARYSTAECASALAPCEPHAFAGGVRYQAAVGRRGVLVLDAFVARESLRELSVVEDLGRDSRRRVGGRAEFVVKF
;
A
#
# COMPACT_ATOMS: atom_id res chain seq x y z
N MET A 1 47.78 -5.42 -39.42
CA MET A 1 49.02 -5.94 -40.05
C MET A 1 49.02 -5.51 -41.53
N LYS A 2 50.13 -4.94 -42.05
CA LYS A 2 50.42 -4.46 -43.44
C LYS A 2 49.39 -3.64 -44.26
N ARG A 3 49.94 -2.61 -44.94
CA ARG A 3 49.33 -1.65 -45.88
C ARG A 3 49.61 -2.00 -47.36
N SER A 4 48.86 -1.39 -48.28
CA SER A 4 49.30 -0.80 -49.58
C SER A 4 48.18 0.16 -50.09
N ALA A 5 48.26 0.97 -51.16
CA ALA A 5 49.26 1.93 -51.72
C ALA A 5 48.55 2.75 -52.85
N GLY A 6 48.93 3.96 -53.32
CA GLY A 6 49.91 4.97 -52.87
C GLY A 6 50.52 5.80 -54.04
N ARG A 7 50.63 7.14 -53.92
CA ARG A 7 51.26 8.15 -54.86
C ARG A 7 50.46 8.53 -56.14
N SER A 8 50.56 9.73 -56.77
CA SER A 8 51.20 11.03 -56.41
C SER A 8 50.87 12.20 -57.38
N ARG A 9 50.80 13.43 -56.82
CA ARG A 9 51.21 14.78 -57.34
C ARG A 9 50.69 15.43 -58.65
N GLU A 10 50.21 16.68 -58.47
CA GLU A 10 50.51 17.97 -59.17
C GLU A 10 50.62 18.02 -60.72
N GLY A 11 50.01 18.95 -61.48
CA GLY A 11 49.05 20.04 -61.18
C GLY A 11 49.29 21.32 -62.04
N LYS A 12 48.22 21.99 -62.53
CA LYS A 12 48.04 23.46 -62.81
C LYS A 12 47.00 23.77 -63.90
N GLY A 13 46.30 24.91 -63.77
CA GLY A 13 45.62 25.62 -64.88
C GLY A 13 44.11 25.86 -64.71
N ARG A 14 43.71 27.09 -64.35
CA ARG A 14 42.30 27.54 -64.27
C ARG A 14 41.83 28.20 -65.58
N VAL A 15 40.53 28.08 -65.88
CA VAL A 15 39.75 29.14 -66.53
C VAL A 15 38.45 29.33 -65.73
N TYR A 16 38.02 30.57 -65.52
CA TYR A 16 36.81 30.91 -64.78
C TYR A 16 35.58 30.97 -65.68
N ALA A 17 34.45 30.47 -65.19
CA ALA A 17 33.10 30.84 -65.63
C ALA A 17 32.35 31.47 -64.44
N THR A 18 31.35 32.32 -64.71
CA THR A 18 30.75 33.28 -63.77
C THR A 18 29.84 32.66 -62.70
N PRO A 19 29.73 33.27 -61.50
CA PRO A 19 29.06 32.64 -60.35
C PRO A 19 27.52 32.76 -60.30
N LEU A 20 26.87 33.58 -61.15
CA LEU A 20 25.43 33.85 -61.02
C LEU A 20 24.54 32.62 -61.28
N ALA A 21 24.91 31.73 -62.21
CA ALA A 21 24.08 30.56 -62.53
C ALA A 21 24.01 29.54 -61.36
N ALA A 22 25.10 29.39 -60.60
CA ALA A 22 25.15 28.49 -59.46
C ALA A 22 24.32 28.99 -58.28
N ILE A 23 24.25 30.32 -58.07
CA ILE A 23 23.49 30.92 -56.97
C ILE A 23 21.98 30.81 -57.22
N LEU A 24 21.50 31.06 -58.45
CA LEU A 24 20.09 30.84 -58.79
C LEU A 24 19.70 29.36 -58.65
N TYR A 25 20.54 28.44 -59.13
CA TYR A 25 20.24 27.00 -59.04
C TYR A 25 20.23 26.52 -57.57
N ALA A 26 21.15 27.00 -56.74
CA ALA A 26 21.16 26.70 -55.31
C ALA A 26 19.93 27.26 -54.58
N ALA A 27 19.49 28.48 -54.90
CA ALA A 27 18.30 29.08 -54.31
C ALA A 27 17.00 28.35 -54.71
N VAL A 28 16.86 27.93 -55.98
CA VAL A 28 15.71 27.14 -56.45
C VAL A 28 15.70 25.73 -55.85
N VAL A 29 16.87 25.08 -55.72
CA VAL A 29 16.96 23.75 -55.09
C VAL A 29 16.70 23.83 -53.58
N LEU A 30 17.23 24.83 -52.87
CA LEU A 30 16.94 25.02 -51.44
C LEU A 30 15.46 25.38 -51.20
N GLY A 31 14.85 26.23 -52.04
CA GLY A 31 13.42 26.52 -51.96
C GLY A 31 12.55 25.29 -52.23
N ALA A 32 12.89 24.49 -53.25
CA ALA A 32 12.19 23.24 -53.53
C ALA A 32 12.37 22.21 -52.40
N SER A 33 13.57 22.09 -51.82
CA SER A 33 13.81 21.20 -50.67
C SER A 33 13.07 21.65 -49.41
N MET A 34 12.96 22.95 -49.13
CA MET A 34 12.17 23.45 -47.99
C MET A 34 10.67 23.23 -48.19
N ILE A 35 10.16 23.37 -49.42
CA ILE A 35 8.75 23.07 -49.73
C ILE A 35 8.47 21.56 -49.64
N VAL A 36 9.38 20.70 -50.10
CA VAL A 36 9.22 19.23 -49.98
C VAL A 36 9.33 18.76 -48.53
N VAL A 37 10.28 19.27 -47.75
CA VAL A 37 10.40 18.93 -46.32
C VAL A 37 9.19 19.44 -45.53
N GLY A 38 8.74 20.68 -45.74
CA GLY A 38 7.52 21.19 -45.10
C GLY A 38 6.24 20.44 -45.52
N ALA A 39 6.21 19.91 -46.75
CA ALA A 39 5.12 19.05 -47.21
C ALA A 39 5.20 17.63 -46.62
N GLU A 40 6.38 17.03 -46.47
CA GLU A 40 6.55 15.74 -45.81
C GLU A 40 6.24 15.83 -44.31
N GLU A 41 6.65 16.92 -43.65
CA GLU A 41 6.37 17.19 -42.24
C GLU A 41 4.86 17.37 -42.02
N THR A 42 4.18 18.25 -42.77
CA THR A 42 2.71 18.41 -42.69
C THR A 42 1.93 17.18 -43.15
N THR A 43 2.45 16.36 -44.07
CA THR A 43 1.78 15.10 -44.45
C THR A 43 1.97 14.03 -43.39
N ALA A 44 3.10 14.01 -42.67
CA ALA A 44 3.32 13.13 -41.53
C ALA A 44 2.45 13.53 -40.34
N THR A 45 2.37 14.83 -39.99
CA THR A 45 1.45 15.31 -38.95
C THR A 45 0.00 14.98 -39.33
N ARG A 46 -0.41 15.22 -40.57
CA ARG A 46 -1.76 14.88 -41.04
C ARG A 46 -2.04 13.39 -41.12
N GLN A 47 -1.03 12.56 -41.39
CA GLN A 47 -1.18 11.10 -41.31
C GLN A 47 -1.27 10.60 -39.86
N GLN A 48 -0.63 11.29 -38.91
CA GLN A 48 -0.79 11.05 -37.48
C GLN A 48 -2.19 11.49 -37.03
N GLU A 49 -2.63 12.72 -37.31
CA GLU A 49 -3.99 13.21 -37.05
C GLU A 49 -5.06 12.26 -37.63
N ILE A 50 -4.91 11.83 -38.88
CA ILE A 50 -5.82 10.86 -39.51
C ILE A 50 -5.73 9.48 -38.86
N ALA A 51 -4.57 9.05 -38.35
CA ALA A 51 -4.45 7.79 -37.62
C ALA A 51 -5.13 7.88 -36.25
N ASP A 52 -4.95 9.00 -35.54
CA ASP A 52 -5.52 9.30 -34.24
C ASP A 52 -7.05 9.47 -34.34
N GLU A 53 -7.56 10.14 -35.39
CA GLU A 53 -9.00 10.22 -35.73
C GLU A 53 -9.59 8.83 -36.03
N HIS A 54 -8.89 7.98 -36.80
CA HIS A 54 -9.34 6.61 -37.05
C HIS A 54 -9.30 5.75 -35.78
N GLU A 55 -8.27 5.91 -34.93
CA GLU A 55 -8.15 5.18 -33.66
C GLU A 55 -9.24 5.61 -32.66
N ALA A 56 -9.59 6.89 -32.62
CA ALA A 56 -10.73 7.40 -31.85
C ALA A 56 -12.07 6.83 -32.34
N LEU A 57 -12.27 6.72 -33.67
CA LEU A 57 -13.45 6.05 -34.24
C LEU A 57 -13.48 4.55 -33.90
N PHE A 58 -12.35 3.84 -33.98
CA PHE A 58 -12.25 2.42 -33.59
C PHE A 58 -12.45 2.21 -32.07
N ALA A 59 -12.17 3.21 -31.24
CA ALA A 59 -12.41 3.18 -29.81
C ALA A 59 -13.89 3.47 -29.46
N GLU A 60 -14.55 4.45 -30.08
CA GLU A 60 -16.01 4.66 -29.96
C GLU A 60 -16.81 3.41 -30.39
N ASP A 61 -16.38 2.72 -31.44
CA ASP A 61 -16.98 1.45 -31.90
C ASP A 61 -16.83 0.28 -30.90
N ARG A 62 -16.03 0.44 -29.83
CA ARG A 62 -15.78 -0.57 -28.80
C ARG A 62 -16.21 -0.13 -27.40
N PHE A 63 -16.04 1.15 -27.08
CA PHE A 63 -16.22 1.76 -25.76
C PHE A 63 -16.68 3.22 -25.97
N PRO A 64 -18.00 3.46 -26.12
CA PRO A 64 -18.51 4.79 -26.39
C PRO A 64 -18.35 5.72 -25.18
N SER A 65 -18.02 6.98 -25.47
CA SER A 65 -17.95 8.12 -24.55
C SER A 65 -19.28 8.38 -23.85
N ALA A 66 -19.22 8.94 -22.64
CA ALA A 66 -20.37 9.48 -21.93
C ALA A 66 -21.07 10.61 -22.73
N THR A 67 -20.34 11.34 -23.58
CA THR A 67 -20.91 12.35 -24.49
C THR A 67 -21.90 11.73 -25.48
N THR A 68 -21.67 10.48 -25.92
CA THR A 68 -22.61 9.71 -26.75
C THR A 68 -23.93 9.40 -26.01
N CYS A 69 -23.93 9.38 -24.67
CA CYS A 69 -25.12 9.20 -23.83
C CYS A 69 -25.85 10.53 -23.52
N ALA A 70 -25.14 11.66 -23.45
CA ALA A 70 -25.66 12.94 -22.98
C ALA A 70 -26.94 13.43 -23.72
N PRO A 71 -27.06 13.35 -25.06
CA PRO A 71 -28.24 13.85 -25.79
C PRO A 71 -29.57 13.13 -25.53
N CYS A 72 -29.52 12.02 -24.78
CA CYS A 72 -30.70 11.28 -24.31
C CYS A 72 -30.80 11.24 -22.78
N HIS A 73 -29.66 11.30 -22.07
CA HIS A 73 -29.56 11.12 -20.62
C HIS A 73 -28.97 12.36 -19.91
N GLU A 74 -29.29 13.55 -20.42
CA GLU A 74 -28.85 14.89 -19.96
C GLU A 74 -28.77 15.03 -18.43
N ASP A 75 -29.89 14.78 -17.72
CA ASP A 75 -29.99 14.85 -16.25
C ASP A 75 -28.97 13.95 -15.52
N ILE A 76 -28.60 12.80 -16.10
CA ILE A 76 -27.66 11.83 -15.53
C ILE A 76 -26.23 12.17 -15.93
N TYR A 77 -26.02 12.62 -17.18
CA TYR A 77 -24.71 13.05 -17.67
C TYR A 77 -24.21 14.26 -16.89
N ARG A 78 -25.03 15.29 -16.66
CA ARG A 78 -24.68 16.48 -15.85
C ARG A 78 -24.23 16.12 -14.44
N GLU A 79 -24.91 15.19 -13.80
CA GLU A 79 -24.55 14.73 -12.45
C GLU A 79 -23.24 13.94 -12.46
N TRP A 80 -23.10 13.03 -13.40
CA TRP A 80 -21.90 12.22 -13.55
C TRP A 80 -20.67 13.08 -13.92
N SER A 81 -20.81 14.09 -14.78
CA SER A 81 -19.68 14.82 -15.35
C SER A 81 -18.82 15.59 -14.35
N VAL A 82 -19.40 15.95 -13.21
CA VAL A 82 -18.75 16.61 -12.06
C VAL A 82 -18.40 15.64 -10.92
N SER A 83 -18.83 14.39 -11.00
CA SER A 83 -18.62 13.39 -9.95
C SER A 83 -17.14 13.02 -9.75
N ALA A 84 -16.81 12.52 -8.55
CA ALA A 84 -15.49 11.94 -8.27
C ALA A 84 -15.18 10.74 -9.18
N HIS A 85 -16.21 10.05 -9.70
CA HIS A 85 -16.09 8.99 -10.70
C HIS A 85 -15.57 9.49 -12.05
N ALA A 86 -16.09 10.62 -12.54
CA ALA A 86 -15.62 11.25 -13.77
C ALA A 86 -14.28 12.00 -13.60
N TYR A 87 -13.97 12.42 -12.37
CA TYR A 87 -12.67 13.02 -12.01
C TYR A 87 -11.55 11.98 -11.78
N ALA A 88 -11.88 10.68 -11.65
CA ALA A 88 -10.97 9.66 -11.13
C ALA A 88 -9.61 9.61 -11.87
N GLN A 89 -9.61 9.65 -13.21
CA GLN A 89 -8.37 9.70 -13.99
C GLN A 89 -7.79 11.13 -14.10
N MET A 90 -8.60 12.17 -13.92
CA MET A 90 -8.23 13.58 -14.15
C MET A 90 -7.44 14.23 -13.02
N SER A 91 -7.38 13.63 -11.83
CA SER A 91 -6.61 14.18 -10.70
C SER A 91 -5.09 14.21 -10.95
N PRO A 92 -4.41 15.37 -10.89
CA PRO A 92 -2.95 15.45 -11.05
C PRO A 92 -2.21 14.80 -9.87
N VAL A 93 -2.77 14.89 -8.66
CA VAL A 93 -2.24 14.21 -7.45
C VAL A 93 -2.24 12.69 -7.67
N PHE A 94 -3.35 12.13 -8.14
CA PHE A 94 -3.43 10.69 -8.44
C PHE A 94 -2.38 10.27 -9.47
N ASN A 95 -2.25 11.01 -10.57
CA ASN A 95 -1.33 10.65 -11.65
C ASN A 95 0.14 10.73 -11.20
N ALA A 96 0.52 11.74 -10.43
CA ALA A 96 1.85 11.82 -9.82
C ALA A 96 2.09 10.69 -8.79
N MET A 97 1.11 10.35 -7.97
CA MET A 97 1.21 9.24 -7.00
C MET A 97 1.38 7.89 -7.71
N HIS A 98 0.58 7.62 -8.74
CA HIS A 98 0.69 6.42 -9.57
C HIS A 98 2.05 6.34 -10.27
N ALA A 99 2.54 7.46 -10.81
CA ALA A 99 3.87 7.56 -11.42
C ALA A 99 5.00 7.27 -10.42
N LYS A 100 4.93 7.87 -9.22
CA LYS A 100 5.88 7.65 -8.13
C LYS A 100 5.89 6.18 -7.70
N ILE A 101 4.73 5.56 -7.50
CA ILE A 101 4.61 4.14 -7.14
C ILE A 101 5.20 3.24 -8.23
N LEU A 102 4.92 3.50 -9.50
CA LEU A 102 5.51 2.74 -10.61
C LEU A 102 7.03 2.92 -10.72
N LYS A 103 7.56 4.14 -10.51
CA LYS A 103 9.00 4.44 -10.49
C LYS A 103 9.72 3.64 -9.39
N GLU A 104 9.26 3.75 -8.15
CA GLU A 104 9.88 3.09 -6.98
C GLU A 104 9.70 1.56 -6.99
N THR A 105 8.56 1.05 -7.48
CA THR A 105 8.36 -0.40 -7.71
C THR A 105 8.98 -0.90 -9.02
N ASN A 106 9.72 -0.07 -9.75
CA ASN A 106 10.41 -0.44 -10.99
C ASN A 106 9.44 -1.10 -11.99
N GLY A 107 8.23 -0.56 -12.12
CA GLY A 107 7.16 -1.02 -13.01
C GLY A 107 6.34 -2.20 -12.50
N THR A 108 6.67 -2.80 -11.36
CA THR A 108 6.00 -4.04 -10.92
C THR A 108 4.59 -3.83 -10.37
N ASN A 109 4.21 -2.59 -10.02
CA ASN A 109 2.82 -2.25 -9.73
C ASN A 109 1.91 -2.27 -10.99
N GLY A 110 2.50 -2.09 -12.18
CA GLY A 110 1.84 -2.13 -13.48
C GLY A 110 0.52 -1.34 -13.55
N ASP A 111 -0.51 -1.99 -14.06
CA ASP A 111 -1.84 -1.36 -14.27
C ASP A 111 -2.73 -1.26 -13.01
N PHE A 112 -2.21 -1.56 -11.81
CA PHE A 112 -3.04 -1.74 -10.60
C PHE A 112 -4.00 -0.57 -10.33
N CYS A 113 -3.46 0.64 -10.18
CA CYS A 113 -4.24 1.83 -9.81
C CYS A 113 -5.22 2.22 -10.93
N ILE A 114 -4.71 2.26 -12.16
CA ILE A 114 -5.41 2.67 -13.37
C ILE A 114 -6.51 1.68 -13.82
N ARG A 115 -6.58 0.47 -13.27
CA ARG A 115 -7.77 -0.39 -13.42
C ARG A 115 -8.99 0.14 -12.69
N CYS A 116 -8.83 0.83 -11.57
CA CYS A 116 -9.91 1.58 -10.93
C CYS A 116 -10.06 2.97 -11.55
N HIS A 117 -8.98 3.67 -11.89
CA HIS A 117 -9.07 5.08 -12.29
C HIS A 117 -9.38 5.30 -13.78
N THR A 118 -8.92 4.43 -14.69
CA THR A 118 -9.25 4.45 -16.13
C THR A 118 -9.50 3.02 -16.69
N PRO A 119 -10.62 2.39 -16.30
CA PRO A 119 -10.93 1.01 -16.71
C PRO A 119 -11.00 0.83 -18.23
N VAL A 120 -11.47 1.85 -18.96
CA VAL A 120 -11.56 1.85 -20.43
C VAL A 120 -10.17 1.88 -21.07
N GLY A 121 -9.30 2.83 -20.68
CA GLY A 121 -7.93 2.92 -21.20
C GLY A 121 -7.14 1.62 -20.99
N MET A 122 -7.37 0.95 -19.85
CA MET A 122 -6.74 -0.34 -19.57
C MET A 122 -7.30 -1.52 -20.38
N ASN A 123 -8.52 -1.44 -20.90
CA ASN A 123 -9.06 -2.40 -21.87
C ASN A 123 -8.73 -2.01 -23.33
N LEU A 124 -8.35 -0.75 -23.59
CA LEU A 124 -7.80 -0.25 -24.86
C LEU A 124 -6.29 -0.54 -25.04
N GLU A 125 -5.61 -1.12 -24.04
CA GLU A 125 -4.14 -1.35 -24.04
C GLU A 125 -3.28 -0.07 -23.98
N GLU A 126 -3.84 1.05 -23.49
CA GLU A 126 -3.09 2.28 -23.24
C GLU A 126 -1.86 2.03 -22.34
N PRO A 127 -0.77 2.81 -22.50
CA PRO A 127 0.38 2.79 -21.59
C PRO A 127 0.01 2.87 -20.10
N GLU A 128 0.76 2.12 -19.28
CA GLU A 128 0.67 2.11 -17.82
C GLU A 128 0.84 3.53 -17.24
N PHE A 129 1.55 4.43 -17.92
CA PHE A 129 1.69 5.83 -17.54
C PHE A 129 1.86 6.72 -18.77
N MET A 130 1.08 7.81 -18.84
CA MET A 130 1.08 8.84 -19.87
C MET A 130 0.31 10.07 -19.34
N SER A 131 0.49 11.25 -19.95
CA SER A 131 -0.30 12.45 -19.62
C SER A 131 -1.76 12.26 -20.04
N ASN A 132 -2.68 12.79 -19.24
CA ASN A 132 -4.09 12.88 -19.59
C ASN A 132 -4.34 13.75 -20.82
N LEU A 133 -3.43 14.68 -21.14
CA LEU A 133 -3.56 15.53 -22.32
C LEU A 133 -3.45 14.72 -23.63
N ASP A 134 -2.86 13.51 -23.57
CA ASP A 134 -2.65 12.58 -24.69
C ASP A 134 -3.46 11.28 -24.58
N ARG A 135 -4.27 11.08 -23.52
CA ARG A 135 -5.14 9.90 -23.37
C ARG A 135 -6.35 9.97 -24.29
N HIS A 136 -6.87 8.79 -24.69
CA HIS A 136 -8.10 8.69 -25.47
C HIS A 136 -9.27 9.33 -24.69
N PRO A 137 -10.19 10.10 -25.34
CA PRO A 137 -11.32 10.77 -24.67
C PRO A 137 -12.06 9.90 -23.65
N THR A 138 -12.57 8.72 -24.03
CA THR A 138 -13.28 7.79 -23.13
C THR A 138 -12.43 7.25 -21.98
N SER A 139 -11.10 7.25 -22.11
CA SER A 139 -10.18 6.86 -21.02
C SER A 139 -10.05 7.97 -19.97
N ARG A 140 -10.17 9.25 -20.38
CA ARG A 140 -10.09 10.43 -19.49
C ARG A 140 -11.35 10.64 -18.66
N GLU A 141 -12.48 10.12 -19.12
CA GLU A 141 -13.75 10.08 -18.40
C GLU A 141 -13.72 9.22 -17.11
N GLY A 142 -12.61 8.52 -16.85
CA GLY A 142 -12.44 7.73 -15.62
C GLY A 142 -13.46 6.60 -15.51
N ILE A 143 -14.31 6.64 -14.48
CA ILE A 143 -15.46 5.74 -14.33
C ILE A 143 -16.63 6.28 -15.17
N THR A 144 -16.56 6.08 -16.49
CA THR A 144 -17.62 6.47 -17.46
C THR A 144 -18.85 5.55 -17.40
N CYS A 145 -19.95 5.96 -18.03
CA CYS A 145 -21.26 5.28 -18.02
C CYS A 145 -21.16 3.76 -18.30
N ILE A 146 -20.39 3.38 -19.32
CA ILE A 146 -20.21 1.97 -19.73
C ILE A 146 -19.44 1.12 -18.71
N VAL A 147 -18.65 1.73 -17.80
CA VAL A 147 -17.92 0.98 -16.76
C VAL A 147 -18.90 0.25 -15.83
N CYS A 148 -20.05 0.87 -15.54
CA CYS A 148 -21.12 0.25 -14.75
C CYS A 148 -22.17 -0.43 -15.66
N HIS A 149 -22.57 0.23 -16.75
CA HIS A 149 -23.67 -0.24 -17.61
C HIS A 149 -23.28 -1.27 -18.67
N ARG A 150 -22.02 -1.72 -18.71
CA ARG A 150 -21.54 -2.84 -19.54
C ARG A 150 -20.78 -3.91 -18.75
N LEU A 151 -21.27 -4.20 -17.54
CA LEU A 151 -20.95 -5.42 -16.80
C LEU A 151 -22.14 -6.38 -16.88
N ASP A 152 -21.88 -7.63 -17.24
CA ASP A 152 -22.92 -8.62 -17.53
C ASP A 152 -23.02 -9.76 -16.49
N GLN A 153 -22.14 -9.75 -15.48
CA GLN A 153 -22.07 -10.77 -14.42
C GLN A 153 -21.60 -10.17 -13.08
N PRO A 154 -21.94 -10.79 -11.94
CA PRO A 154 -21.40 -10.41 -10.63
C PRO A 154 -19.97 -10.92 -10.47
N TYR A 155 -19.00 -10.05 -10.74
CA TYR A 155 -17.57 -10.39 -10.61
C TYR A 155 -17.06 -10.39 -9.16
N GLY A 156 -17.80 -9.82 -8.20
CA GLY A 156 -17.43 -9.81 -6.78
C GLY A 156 -16.23 -8.90 -6.48
N LYS A 157 -15.47 -9.21 -5.43
CA LYS A 157 -14.25 -8.47 -5.03
C LYS A 157 -13.10 -8.68 -6.01
N ILE A 158 -13.01 -7.84 -7.04
CA ILE A 158 -11.96 -7.90 -8.10
C ILE A 158 -11.03 -6.69 -8.18
N SER A 159 -11.14 -5.72 -7.26
CA SER A 159 -10.28 -4.53 -7.15
C SER A 159 -10.05 -3.84 -8.50
N GLY A 160 -11.16 -3.45 -9.17
CA GLY A 160 -11.16 -2.68 -10.42
C GLY A 160 -10.82 -3.45 -11.69
N ARG A 161 -10.51 -4.76 -11.64
CA ARG A 161 -10.19 -5.57 -12.84
C ARG A 161 -11.45 -5.94 -13.66
N LEU A 162 -12.18 -4.92 -14.12
CA LEU A 162 -13.48 -5.00 -14.77
C LEU A 162 -13.38 -5.50 -16.23
N PRO A 163 -14.06 -6.61 -16.59
CA PRO A 163 -14.19 -7.09 -17.97
C PRO A 163 -15.39 -6.41 -18.66
N ILE A 164 -15.21 -5.14 -19.03
CA ILE A 164 -16.24 -4.33 -19.70
C ILE A 164 -16.60 -4.97 -21.05
N VAL A 165 -17.90 -5.12 -21.32
CA VAL A 165 -18.41 -5.62 -22.61
C VAL A 165 -18.16 -4.57 -23.71
N GLU A 166 -17.51 -5.00 -24.78
CA GLU A 166 -17.21 -4.16 -25.96
C GLU A 166 -18.41 -4.03 -26.88
N GLY A 167 -18.54 -2.87 -27.53
CA GLY A 167 -19.53 -2.59 -28.58
C GLY A 167 -19.66 -1.10 -28.90
N SER A 168 -20.26 -0.74 -30.03
CA SER A 168 -20.62 0.66 -30.33
C SER A 168 -21.89 1.06 -29.57
N LEU A 169 -22.41 2.29 -29.76
CA LEU A 169 -23.70 2.72 -29.20
C LEU A 169 -24.84 1.71 -29.43
N TYR A 170 -24.83 0.97 -30.54
CA TYR A 170 -25.93 0.10 -30.95
C TYR A 170 -25.98 -1.25 -30.19
N GLU A 171 -24.94 -1.62 -29.45
CA GLU A 171 -24.91 -2.85 -28.66
C GLU A 171 -25.66 -2.72 -27.32
N PRO A 172 -26.16 -3.82 -26.73
CA PRO A 172 -26.92 -3.80 -25.48
C PRO A 172 -26.21 -3.13 -24.29
N VAL A 173 -27.01 -2.58 -23.39
CA VAL A 173 -26.58 -2.02 -22.08
C VAL A 173 -27.32 -2.73 -20.94
N PHE A 174 -26.76 -2.70 -19.73
CA PHE A 174 -27.30 -3.38 -18.56
C PHE A 174 -27.90 -2.39 -17.56
N GLY A 175 -29.11 -2.66 -17.10
CA GLY A 175 -29.90 -1.80 -16.22
C GLY A 175 -30.72 -2.60 -15.19
N PRO A 176 -31.36 -1.94 -14.21
CA PRO A 176 -32.00 -2.63 -13.07
C PRO A 176 -33.48 -3.00 -13.34
N SER A 177 -33.96 -2.88 -14.57
CA SER A 177 -35.41 -2.93 -14.88
C SER A 177 -35.79 -3.56 -16.23
N GLY A 178 -34.82 -4.04 -17.00
CA GLY A 178 -35.08 -4.63 -18.33
C GLY A 178 -35.60 -3.67 -19.40
N ASN A 179 -36.02 -4.25 -20.53
CA ASN A 179 -36.10 -3.60 -21.83
C ASN A 179 -37.45 -2.93 -22.18
N GLU A 180 -38.51 -3.10 -21.36
CA GLU A 180 -39.90 -2.76 -21.73
C GLU A 180 -40.06 -1.31 -22.23
N GLU A 181 -39.50 -0.35 -21.50
CA GLU A 181 -39.65 1.07 -21.82
C GLU A 181 -38.84 1.50 -23.05
N LEU A 182 -37.65 0.93 -23.26
CA LEU A 182 -36.86 1.17 -24.47
C LEU A 182 -37.58 0.60 -25.69
N GLN A 183 -38.04 -0.64 -25.61
CA GLN A 183 -38.80 -1.29 -26.67
C GLN A 183 -40.05 -0.47 -27.04
N ARG A 184 -40.81 0.01 -26.03
CA ARG A 184 -41.93 0.94 -26.25
C ARG A 184 -41.50 2.21 -26.99
N ALA A 185 -40.41 2.85 -26.56
CA ALA A 185 -39.94 4.10 -27.15
C ALA A 185 -39.57 3.90 -28.64
N ILE A 186 -38.88 2.82 -28.97
CA ILE A 186 -38.53 2.43 -30.34
C ILE A 186 -39.78 2.11 -31.17
N GLU A 187 -40.64 1.19 -30.70
CA GLU A 187 -41.82 0.72 -31.43
C GLU A 187 -42.87 1.82 -31.66
N SER A 188 -42.96 2.81 -30.76
CA SER A 188 -43.89 3.94 -30.89
C SER A 188 -43.55 4.88 -32.06
N GLY A 189 -42.27 4.95 -32.46
CA GLY A 189 -41.75 5.95 -33.38
C GLY A 189 -41.76 7.40 -32.86
N GLU A 190 -42.33 7.67 -31.67
CA GLU A 190 -42.51 9.04 -31.11
C GLU A 190 -41.17 9.76 -30.85
N PHE A 191 -40.11 8.99 -30.64
CA PHE A 191 -38.77 9.42 -30.28
C PHE A 191 -37.78 9.40 -31.46
N ASN A 192 -38.20 8.92 -32.64
CA ASN A 192 -37.38 8.75 -33.85
C ASN A 192 -36.05 7.98 -33.62
N LEU A 193 -36.09 6.94 -32.78
CA LEU A 193 -34.92 6.12 -32.43
C LEU A 193 -34.65 5.04 -33.48
N GLN A 194 -33.37 4.71 -33.70
CA GLN A 194 -32.92 3.62 -34.58
C GLN A 194 -31.81 2.81 -33.92
N THR A 195 -31.93 1.48 -34.01
CA THR A 195 -30.93 0.51 -33.55
C THR A 195 -30.03 0.00 -34.69
N ASP A 196 -30.23 0.52 -35.90
CA ASP A 196 -29.50 0.15 -37.12
C ASP A 196 -28.78 1.41 -37.64
N PRO A 197 -27.43 1.45 -37.62
CA PRO A 197 -26.66 2.63 -38.05
C PRO A 197 -26.87 3.02 -39.51
N ALA A 198 -27.41 2.12 -40.35
CA ALA A 198 -27.72 2.43 -41.74
C ALA A 198 -29.07 3.15 -41.93
N ARG A 199 -29.85 3.37 -40.86
CA ARG A 199 -31.18 4.01 -40.90
C ARG A 199 -31.15 5.44 -40.39
N ALA A 200 -31.88 6.31 -41.09
CA ALA A 200 -32.07 7.69 -40.67
C ALA A 200 -32.91 7.75 -39.38
N GLY A 201 -32.36 8.39 -38.36
CA GLY A 201 -32.97 8.62 -37.05
C GLY A 201 -31.90 8.91 -36.00
N ARG A 202 -32.28 9.00 -34.73
CA ARG A 202 -31.33 9.11 -33.61
C ARG A 202 -30.88 7.71 -33.20
N GLY A 203 -29.56 7.46 -33.18
CA GLY A 203 -29.01 6.18 -32.73
C GLY A 203 -29.38 5.86 -31.28
N VAL A 204 -29.60 4.57 -30.98
CA VAL A 204 -29.82 4.07 -29.62
C VAL A 204 -29.29 2.64 -29.48
N HIS A 205 -28.91 2.25 -28.26
CA HIS A 205 -28.58 0.86 -27.90
C HIS A 205 -29.73 -0.10 -28.20
N ALA A 206 -29.43 -1.28 -28.74
CA ALA A 206 -30.45 -2.23 -29.18
C ALA A 206 -31.37 -2.73 -28.05
N GLU A 207 -30.81 -2.98 -26.87
CA GLU A 207 -31.53 -3.52 -25.72
C GLU A 207 -31.01 -2.94 -24.40
N ALA A 208 -31.92 -2.78 -23.43
CA ALA A 208 -31.60 -2.57 -22.02
C ALA A 208 -31.86 -3.88 -21.26
N LEU A 209 -30.83 -4.69 -21.06
CA LEU A 209 -30.90 -5.98 -20.37
C LEU A 209 -30.98 -5.81 -18.86
N GLU A 210 -31.71 -6.69 -18.18
CA GLU A 210 -31.79 -6.68 -16.71
C GLU A 210 -30.52 -7.27 -16.08
N PHE A 211 -29.88 -6.51 -15.20
CA PHE A 211 -28.78 -6.97 -14.36
C PHE A 211 -29.12 -6.75 -12.88
N SER A 212 -29.54 -7.83 -12.22
CA SER A 212 -30.06 -7.83 -10.84
C SER A 212 -29.04 -7.45 -9.76
N GLN A 213 -27.74 -7.41 -10.11
CA GLN A 213 -26.64 -7.00 -9.22
C GLN A 213 -26.26 -5.51 -9.38
N LEU A 214 -26.76 -4.81 -10.41
CA LEU A 214 -26.59 -3.35 -10.53
C LEU A 214 -27.17 -2.55 -9.33
N PRO A 215 -28.34 -2.90 -8.75
CA PRO A 215 -28.89 -2.21 -7.59
C PRO A 215 -28.37 -2.73 -6.23
N THR A 216 -27.37 -3.63 -6.20
CA THR A 216 -26.83 -4.19 -4.94
C THR A 216 -25.50 -3.54 -4.56
N PRO A 217 -25.11 -3.58 -3.28
CA PRO A 217 -23.77 -3.21 -2.82
C PRO A 217 -22.60 -3.93 -3.55
N GLY A 218 -22.83 -5.14 -4.09
CA GLY A 218 -21.80 -5.94 -4.76
C GLY A 218 -21.20 -5.29 -6.02
N LEU A 219 -21.99 -4.50 -6.74
CA LEU A 219 -21.48 -3.67 -7.85
C LEU A 219 -20.38 -2.71 -7.36
N CYS A 220 -20.65 -2.01 -6.26
CA CYS A 220 -19.70 -1.07 -5.65
C CYS A 220 -18.48 -1.82 -5.10
N GLY A 221 -18.69 -3.00 -4.52
CA GLY A 221 -17.64 -3.88 -3.99
C GLY A 221 -16.58 -4.32 -5.01
N SER A 222 -16.90 -4.29 -6.31
CA SER A 222 -15.91 -4.57 -7.37
C SER A 222 -14.77 -3.54 -7.44
N CYS A 223 -15.01 -2.31 -6.96
CA CYS A 223 -13.99 -1.23 -6.90
C CYS A 223 -13.69 -0.76 -5.47
N HIS A 224 -14.64 -0.81 -4.53
CA HIS A 224 -14.48 -0.34 -3.14
C HIS A 224 -14.09 -1.44 -2.12
N ASP A 225 -13.46 -2.51 -2.61
CA ASP A 225 -12.68 -3.48 -1.82
C ASP A 225 -11.34 -3.71 -2.54
N VAL A 226 -10.31 -2.99 -2.12
CA VAL A 226 -9.06 -2.79 -2.88
C VAL A 226 -7.91 -3.52 -2.21
N ASN A 227 -7.49 -4.63 -2.80
CA ASN A 227 -6.34 -5.41 -2.37
C ASN A 227 -5.23 -5.32 -3.42
N LEU A 228 -4.06 -4.83 -3.03
CA LEU A 228 -2.85 -4.88 -3.87
C LEU A 228 -2.53 -6.34 -4.23
N GLY A 229 -1.84 -6.57 -5.35
CA GLY A 229 -1.50 -7.92 -5.83
C GLY A 229 -0.66 -8.77 -4.85
N ASN A 230 -0.11 -8.18 -3.79
CA ASN A 230 0.56 -8.87 -2.67
C ASN A 230 -0.35 -9.16 -1.46
N GLY A 231 -1.65 -8.86 -1.54
CA GLY A 231 -2.63 -8.99 -0.45
C GLY A 231 -2.59 -7.88 0.61
N PHE A 232 -1.97 -6.73 0.33
CA PHE A 232 -2.13 -5.54 1.17
C PHE A 232 -3.51 -4.93 0.96
N ARG A 233 -4.27 -4.80 2.05
CA ARG A 233 -5.61 -4.21 2.04
C ARG A 233 -5.50 -2.68 2.04
N LEU A 234 -5.72 -2.09 0.87
CA LEU A 234 -5.62 -0.66 0.64
C LEU A 234 -6.91 0.04 1.10
N GLU A 235 -8.05 -0.48 0.67
CA GLU A 235 -9.39 -0.01 1.01
C GLU A 235 -10.30 -1.21 1.30
N GLU A 236 -11.17 -1.10 2.30
CA GLU A 236 -12.04 -2.22 2.71
C GLU A 236 -13.49 -1.76 2.94
N ALA A 237 -13.92 -0.64 2.32
CA ALA A 237 -15.21 -0.01 2.59
C ALA A 237 -16.40 -0.99 2.44
N PHE A 238 -16.34 -1.87 1.43
CA PHE A 238 -17.35 -2.90 1.20
C PHE A 238 -17.36 -4.01 2.28
N SER A 239 -16.20 -4.60 2.59
CA SER A 239 -16.04 -5.54 3.71
C SER A 239 -16.26 -4.89 5.09
N GLU A 240 -16.20 -3.56 5.21
CA GLU A 240 -16.60 -2.82 6.40
C GLU A 240 -18.12 -2.69 6.52
N TYR A 241 -18.80 -2.45 5.39
CA TYR A 241 -20.26 -2.31 5.24
C TYR A 241 -21.02 -3.60 5.58
N LYS A 242 -20.58 -4.76 5.08
CA LYS A 242 -21.17 -6.09 5.34
C LYS A 242 -21.27 -6.48 6.82
N HIS A 243 -20.73 -5.68 7.73
CA HIS A 243 -20.73 -5.88 9.19
C HIS A 243 -21.37 -4.70 9.96
N THR A 244 -22.33 -3.98 9.34
CA THR A 244 -22.94 -2.77 9.91
C THR A 244 -24.46 -2.85 10.13
N PRO A 245 -25.04 -1.94 10.94
CA PRO A 245 -26.50 -1.81 11.05
C PRO A 245 -27.19 -1.55 9.71
N ALA A 246 -26.64 -0.72 8.82
CA ALA A 246 -27.22 -0.44 7.50
C ALA A 246 -27.40 -1.73 6.67
N ALA A 247 -26.35 -2.55 6.56
CA ALA A 247 -26.40 -3.82 5.85
C ALA A 247 -27.40 -4.81 6.47
N ALA A 248 -27.48 -4.84 7.81
CA ALA A 248 -28.47 -5.65 8.53
C ALA A 248 -29.92 -5.16 8.31
N ALA A 249 -30.13 -3.86 8.13
CA ALA A 249 -31.41 -3.25 7.76
C ALA A 249 -31.75 -3.41 6.27
N GLY A 250 -30.77 -3.77 5.43
CA GLY A 250 -30.92 -3.88 3.97
C GLY A 250 -30.78 -2.55 3.22
N VAL A 251 -30.18 -1.54 3.85
CA VAL A 251 -29.82 -0.25 3.23
C VAL A 251 -28.55 -0.46 2.41
N SER A 252 -28.61 -0.19 1.11
CA SER A 252 -27.49 -0.36 0.17
C SER A 252 -26.59 0.88 0.08
N CYS A 253 -25.42 0.73 -0.53
CA CYS A 253 -24.54 1.86 -0.87
C CYS A 253 -25.30 2.91 -1.71
N GLN A 254 -26.12 2.46 -2.65
CA GLN A 254 -26.92 3.28 -3.55
C GLN A 254 -28.01 4.08 -2.82
N ASP A 255 -28.56 3.58 -1.70
CA ASP A 255 -29.59 4.31 -0.94
C ASP A 255 -29.03 5.59 -0.29
N CYS A 256 -27.74 5.58 0.10
CA CYS A 256 -27.06 6.74 0.68
C CYS A 256 -26.28 7.58 -0.34
N HIS A 257 -25.62 6.98 -1.33
CA HIS A 257 -24.75 7.70 -2.28
C HIS A 257 -25.43 8.06 -3.62
N MET A 258 -26.59 7.48 -3.93
CA MET A 258 -27.38 7.77 -5.14
C MET A 258 -28.83 8.18 -4.82
N GLY A 259 -29.10 8.53 -3.56
CA GLY A 259 -30.39 9.03 -3.07
C GLY A 259 -30.60 10.52 -3.36
N ILE A 260 -31.59 11.13 -2.69
CA ILE A 260 -31.91 12.56 -2.81
C ILE A 260 -30.89 13.42 -2.05
N GLU A 261 -30.53 12.99 -0.84
CA GLU A 261 -29.55 13.63 0.04
C GLU A 261 -28.37 12.68 0.27
N PRO A 262 -27.12 13.11 0.01
CA PRO A 262 -25.95 12.25 0.07
C PRO A 262 -25.57 11.88 1.51
N GLY A 263 -25.26 10.61 1.74
CA GLY A 263 -24.85 10.07 3.04
C GLY A 263 -26.01 9.63 3.95
N VAL A 264 -27.25 9.76 3.50
CA VAL A 264 -28.46 9.41 4.26
C VAL A 264 -29.40 8.59 3.36
N PRO A 265 -30.04 7.50 3.85
CA PRO A 265 -30.99 6.71 3.07
C PRO A 265 -32.34 7.45 2.89
N SER A 266 -32.28 8.54 2.13
CA SER A 266 -33.31 9.56 1.93
C SER A 266 -34.37 9.17 0.88
N GLY A 267 -34.24 7.99 0.28
CA GLY A 267 -35.04 7.57 -0.87
C GLY A 267 -34.55 8.20 -2.17
N TYR A 268 -35.41 8.20 -3.19
CA TYR A 268 -35.02 8.53 -4.57
C TYR A 268 -36.02 9.46 -5.24
N ALA A 269 -35.50 10.27 -6.17
CA ALA A 269 -36.34 11.05 -7.08
C ALA A 269 -37.14 10.12 -8.02
N THR A 270 -38.22 10.66 -8.57
CA THR A 270 -38.99 10.03 -9.66
C THR A 270 -38.95 10.94 -10.88
N GLY A 271 -38.56 10.40 -12.02
CA GLY A 271 -38.38 11.14 -13.27
C GLY A 271 -38.20 10.22 -14.47
N PRO A 272 -38.15 10.75 -15.70
CA PRO A 272 -37.89 9.96 -16.90
C PRO A 272 -36.49 9.33 -16.84
N ALA A 273 -36.30 8.21 -17.56
CA ALA A 273 -34.98 7.61 -17.75
C ALA A 273 -34.13 8.41 -18.75
N ALA A 274 -34.81 9.06 -19.69
CA ALA A 274 -34.26 9.74 -20.86
C ALA A 274 -35.20 10.83 -21.36
N ARG A 275 -34.61 11.92 -21.86
CA ARG A 275 -35.23 13.07 -22.54
C ARG A 275 -34.69 13.09 -23.96
N VAL A 276 -35.56 13.01 -24.97
CA VAL A 276 -35.13 12.96 -26.38
C VAL A 276 -35.79 14.12 -27.12
N GLY A 277 -35.08 15.26 -27.14
CA GLY A 277 -35.70 16.55 -27.46
C GLY A 277 -36.89 16.81 -26.54
N ASN A 278 -38.03 17.23 -27.09
CA ASN A 278 -39.22 17.60 -26.31
C ASN A 278 -40.08 16.39 -25.87
N ARG A 279 -39.49 15.20 -25.69
CA ARG A 279 -40.17 13.95 -25.32
C ARG A 279 -39.50 13.27 -24.14
N GLU A 280 -40.30 12.78 -23.20
CA GLU A 280 -39.85 12.06 -22.00
C GLU A 280 -40.26 10.58 -22.06
N THR A 281 -39.39 9.71 -21.54
CA THR A 281 -39.75 8.32 -21.21
C THR A 281 -40.65 8.25 -19.97
N ARG A 282 -41.29 7.09 -19.71
CA ARG A 282 -42.16 6.89 -18.55
C ARG A 282 -41.38 7.18 -17.24
N PRO A 283 -41.97 7.93 -16.27
CA PRO A 283 -41.34 8.17 -14.98
C PRO A 283 -41.05 6.87 -14.20
N ARG A 284 -39.89 6.82 -13.55
CA ARG A 284 -39.34 5.69 -12.79
C ARG A 284 -38.53 6.16 -11.58
N LYS A 285 -38.06 5.23 -10.74
CA LYS A 285 -36.96 5.49 -9.79
C LYS A 285 -35.76 6.05 -10.56
N ARG A 286 -35.35 7.27 -10.19
CA ARG A 286 -34.25 8.03 -10.77
C ARG A 286 -33.19 8.22 -9.68
N THR A 287 -32.00 7.67 -9.91
CA THR A 287 -30.85 7.73 -8.99
C THR A 287 -30.00 8.97 -9.27
N ASN A 288 -29.37 9.51 -8.24
CA ASN A 288 -28.39 10.59 -8.38
C ASN A 288 -27.02 10.00 -8.77
N HIS A 289 -26.37 10.54 -9.81
CA HIS A 289 -25.07 10.10 -10.33
C HIS A 289 -23.93 11.09 -10.02
N MET A 290 -24.12 12.02 -9.09
CA MET A 290 -23.07 12.90 -8.58
C MET A 290 -22.03 12.15 -7.74
N PHE A 291 -22.39 10.99 -7.19
CA PHE A 291 -21.53 10.13 -6.36
C PHE A 291 -20.69 10.95 -5.36
N ALA A 292 -21.34 11.87 -4.64
CA ALA A 292 -20.65 12.82 -3.77
C ALA A 292 -19.70 12.10 -2.82
N GLY A 293 -18.46 12.61 -2.76
CA GLY A 293 -17.34 12.08 -1.99
C GLY A 293 -16.54 13.20 -1.33
N PRO A 294 -15.38 12.89 -0.73
CA PRO A 294 -14.52 13.89 -0.07
C PRO A 294 -13.63 14.68 -1.05
N ASP A 295 -13.48 14.21 -2.29
CA ASP A 295 -12.57 14.77 -3.29
C ASP A 295 -13.20 15.94 -4.07
N TYR A 296 -12.36 16.74 -4.73
CA TYR A 296 -12.73 17.89 -5.56
C TYR A 296 -11.72 18.11 -6.69
N SER A 297 -12.12 18.87 -7.70
CA SER A 297 -11.23 19.30 -8.78
C SER A 297 -10.26 20.37 -8.30
N ILE A 298 -9.00 20.26 -8.76
CA ILE A 298 -7.96 21.30 -8.63
C ILE A 298 -7.36 21.67 -10.00
N ILE A 299 -8.07 21.38 -11.10
CA ILE A 299 -7.63 21.67 -12.47
C ILE A 299 -8.56 22.70 -13.14
N HIS A 300 -8.09 23.29 -14.24
CA HIS A 300 -8.76 24.39 -14.94
C HIS A 300 -10.26 24.11 -15.21
N PRO A 301 -11.19 25.05 -14.93
CA PRO A 301 -12.63 24.81 -15.05
C PRO A 301 -13.10 24.55 -16.50
N GLY A 302 -12.36 24.99 -17.52
CA GLY A 302 -12.60 24.61 -18.92
C GLY A 302 -12.22 23.15 -19.27
N ILE A 303 -11.55 22.42 -18.36
CA ILE A 303 -11.15 21.02 -18.54
C ILE A 303 -12.01 20.06 -17.71
N PHE A 304 -12.48 20.49 -16.54
CA PHE A 304 -13.37 19.73 -15.68
C PHE A 304 -14.32 20.68 -14.92
N PRO A 305 -15.65 20.41 -14.84
CA PRO A 305 -16.38 19.18 -15.21
C PRO A 305 -16.34 18.81 -16.69
N HIS A 306 -16.63 17.54 -17.02
CA HIS A 306 -16.74 17.13 -18.43
C HIS A 306 -17.92 17.84 -19.08
N ASN A 307 -17.66 18.63 -20.12
CA ASN A 307 -18.66 19.45 -20.79
C ASN A 307 -18.49 19.27 -22.31
N THR A 308 -19.58 18.97 -23.02
CA THR A 308 -19.57 18.74 -24.47
C THR A 308 -19.20 19.99 -25.26
N GLU A 309 -19.72 21.15 -24.86
CA GLU A 309 -19.44 22.43 -25.53
C GLU A 309 -17.98 22.84 -25.28
N ALA A 310 -17.44 22.58 -24.09
CA ALA A 310 -16.03 22.81 -23.79
C ALA A 310 -15.09 21.96 -24.68
N GLN A 311 -15.47 20.71 -24.95
CA GLN A 311 -14.72 19.79 -25.80
C GLN A 311 -14.81 20.15 -27.29
N GLU A 312 -15.93 20.74 -27.73
CA GLU A 312 -16.10 21.25 -29.10
C GLU A 312 -15.37 22.60 -29.31
N LEU A 313 -15.32 23.47 -28.31
CA LEU A 313 -14.73 24.81 -28.44
C LEU A 313 -13.20 24.80 -28.53
N ALA A 314 -12.50 23.99 -27.73
CA ALA A 314 -11.04 24.00 -27.66
C ALA A 314 -10.45 22.68 -27.15
N THR A 315 -9.22 22.36 -27.57
CA THR A 315 -8.47 21.21 -27.04
C THR A 315 -8.02 21.44 -25.60
N LEU A 316 -7.72 20.37 -24.85
CA LEU A 316 -7.22 20.49 -23.48
C LEU A 316 -5.96 21.37 -23.36
N ARG A 317 -5.10 21.38 -24.39
CA ARG A 317 -3.88 22.21 -24.40
C ARG A 317 -4.18 23.68 -24.61
N GLU A 318 -5.21 24.02 -25.37
CA GLU A 318 -5.66 25.40 -25.57
C GLU A 318 -6.39 25.92 -24.33
N TRP A 319 -7.21 25.09 -23.67
CA TRP A 319 -7.83 25.43 -22.38
C TRP A 319 -6.82 25.78 -21.29
N LEU A 320 -5.65 25.12 -21.23
CA LEU A 320 -4.56 25.48 -20.32
C LEU A 320 -3.91 26.85 -20.63
N THR A 321 -4.27 27.50 -21.74
CA THR A 321 -3.80 28.84 -22.10
C THR A 321 -4.86 29.93 -21.94
N PHE A 322 -6.06 29.58 -21.49
CA PHE A 322 -7.11 30.54 -21.16
C PHE A 322 -6.95 31.04 -19.72
N ASP A 323 -6.88 32.36 -19.52
CA ASP A 323 -6.72 32.94 -18.18
C ASP A 323 -8.05 33.50 -17.64
N HIS A 324 -8.85 32.60 -17.06
CA HIS A 324 -10.11 32.97 -16.41
C HIS A 324 -9.90 33.79 -15.13
N GLN A 325 -8.73 33.71 -14.48
CA GLN A 325 -8.43 34.46 -13.27
C GLN A 325 -8.14 35.94 -13.59
N ALA A 326 -7.58 36.22 -14.77
CA ALA A 326 -7.50 37.57 -15.33
C ALA A 326 -8.85 38.11 -15.86
N GLY A 327 -9.91 37.29 -15.86
CA GLY A 327 -11.25 37.69 -16.30
C GLY A 327 -11.45 37.71 -17.83
N TRP A 328 -10.67 36.95 -18.60
CA TRP A 328 -10.83 36.86 -20.06
C TRP A 328 -12.27 36.51 -20.45
N GLY A 329 -12.82 37.15 -21.49
CA GLY A 329 -14.21 36.96 -21.91
C GLY A 329 -15.26 37.62 -21.01
N THR A 330 -14.87 38.56 -20.15
CA THR A 330 -15.79 39.42 -19.40
C THR A 330 -15.74 40.85 -19.92
N ASP A 331 -16.88 41.57 -19.91
CA ASP A 331 -16.97 42.97 -20.30
C ASP A 331 -15.86 43.84 -19.66
N GLU A 332 -15.56 43.63 -18.36
CA GLU A 332 -14.54 44.39 -17.63
C GLU A 332 -13.12 44.20 -18.20
N PHE A 333 -12.76 42.97 -18.59
CA PHE A 333 -11.47 42.69 -19.21
C PHE A 333 -11.45 43.13 -20.67
N GLU A 334 -12.48 42.82 -21.45
CA GLU A 334 -12.53 43.09 -22.89
C GLU A 334 -12.62 44.60 -23.21
N ASP A 335 -13.25 45.41 -22.35
CA ASP A 335 -13.26 46.88 -22.47
C ASP A 335 -11.94 47.55 -22.02
N THR A 336 -11.06 46.84 -21.29
CA THR A 336 -9.84 47.42 -20.68
C THR A 336 -8.52 46.84 -21.18
N VAL A 337 -8.55 45.71 -21.90
CA VAL A 337 -7.36 45.07 -22.46
C VAL A 337 -6.70 45.96 -23.52
N PRO A 338 -5.37 46.15 -23.51
CA PRO A 338 -4.68 46.96 -24.52
C PRO A 338 -4.76 46.38 -25.94
N ASP A 339 -4.91 47.24 -26.95
CA ASP A 339 -4.89 46.88 -28.39
C ASP A 339 -3.65 46.06 -28.82
N ASP A 340 -2.55 46.13 -28.08
CA ASP A 340 -1.29 45.41 -28.36
C ASP A 340 -1.08 44.16 -27.49
N PHE A 341 -2.06 43.78 -26.66
CA PHE A 341 -2.07 42.53 -25.91
C PHE A 341 -2.06 41.33 -26.87
N ARG A 342 -1.36 40.26 -26.48
CA ARG A 342 -1.16 39.07 -27.34
C ARG A 342 -1.77 37.84 -26.70
N PHE A 343 -2.99 37.53 -27.13
CA PHE A 343 -3.64 36.27 -26.79
C PHE A 343 -2.95 35.07 -27.46
N PRO A 344 -3.04 33.87 -26.86
CA PRO A 344 -2.73 32.61 -27.52
C PRO A 344 -3.58 32.40 -28.78
N PRO A 345 -3.12 31.63 -29.79
CA PRO A 345 -3.79 31.55 -31.10
C PRO A 345 -5.26 31.16 -31.09
N ARG A 346 -5.71 30.31 -30.16
CA ARG A 346 -7.13 29.91 -30.03
C ARG A 346 -8.03 31.04 -29.53
N TRP A 347 -7.47 31.94 -28.72
CA TRP A 347 -8.19 32.95 -27.95
C TRP A 347 -8.03 34.36 -28.50
N VAL A 348 -7.72 34.51 -29.79
CA VAL A 348 -7.51 35.82 -30.45
C VAL A 348 -8.83 36.56 -30.66
N GLU A 349 -9.88 35.85 -31.09
CA GLU A 349 -11.20 36.44 -31.32
C GLU A 349 -11.91 36.68 -29.97
N PRO A 350 -12.52 37.86 -29.73
CA PRO A 350 -13.28 38.12 -28.50
C PRO A 350 -14.45 37.17 -28.30
N ASP A 351 -15.17 36.83 -29.37
CA ASP A 351 -16.34 35.93 -29.32
C ASP A 351 -15.96 34.55 -28.74
N ASP A 352 -14.82 33.97 -29.16
CA ASP A 352 -14.29 32.72 -28.58
C ASP A 352 -13.97 32.85 -27.08
N ARG A 353 -13.62 34.05 -26.60
CA ARG A 353 -13.37 34.30 -25.17
C ARG A 353 -14.67 34.44 -24.38
N TYR A 354 -15.69 35.09 -24.93
CA TYR A 354 -17.03 35.16 -24.32
C TYR A 354 -17.66 33.76 -24.21
N ASP A 355 -17.62 32.97 -25.29
CA ASP A 355 -18.11 31.58 -25.29
C ASP A 355 -17.36 30.72 -24.23
N ALA A 356 -16.04 30.90 -24.11
CA ALA A 356 -15.24 30.23 -23.10
C ALA A 356 -15.56 30.67 -21.66
N ALA A 357 -15.83 31.97 -21.43
CA ALA A 357 -16.21 32.50 -20.13
C ALA A 357 -17.61 32.04 -19.69
N ASP A 358 -18.56 31.93 -20.62
CA ASP A 358 -19.88 31.36 -20.39
C ASP A 358 -19.78 29.89 -19.96
N ILE A 359 -19.02 29.07 -20.70
CA ILE A 359 -18.75 27.66 -20.35
C ILE A 359 -18.08 27.54 -18.97
N ILE A 360 -17.11 28.40 -18.66
CA ILE A 360 -16.43 28.39 -17.36
C ILE A 360 -17.37 28.76 -16.22
N ARG A 361 -18.24 29.76 -16.38
CA ARG A 361 -19.25 30.11 -15.38
C ARG A 361 -20.15 28.92 -15.07
N ASP A 362 -20.72 28.30 -16.10
CA ASP A 362 -21.66 27.18 -15.94
C ASP A 362 -20.96 25.96 -15.30
N ASN A 363 -19.69 25.72 -15.64
CA ASN A 363 -18.85 24.70 -15.01
C ASN A 363 -18.53 25.02 -13.54
N LEU A 364 -18.28 26.29 -13.19
CA LEU A 364 -18.07 26.73 -11.81
C LEU A 364 -19.35 26.61 -10.96
N GLU A 365 -20.52 26.97 -11.50
CA GLU A 365 -21.81 26.77 -10.83
C GLU A 365 -22.07 25.27 -10.51
N LEU A 366 -21.68 24.37 -11.41
CA LEU A 366 -21.77 22.92 -11.19
C LEU A 366 -20.73 22.43 -10.16
N LEU A 367 -19.54 23.02 -10.10
CA LEU A 367 -18.53 22.75 -9.07
C LEU A 367 -18.99 23.22 -7.67
N ASP A 368 -19.66 24.36 -7.58
CA ASP A 368 -20.28 24.84 -6.34
C ASP A 368 -21.43 23.92 -5.88
N GLU A 369 -22.24 23.42 -6.83
CA GLU A 369 -23.29 22.44 -6.51
C GLU A 369 -22.70 21.15 -5.90
N ILE A 370 -21.68 20.55 -6.51
CA ILE A 370 -21.04 19.34 -5.94
C ILE A 370 -20.34 19.64 -4.61
N ALA A 371 -19.76 20.85 -4.43
CA ALA A 371 -19.14 21.25 -3.16
C ALA A 371 -20.19 21.32 -2.03
N ALA A 372 -21.40 21.81 -2.32
CA ALA A 372 -22.51 21.78 -1.37
C ALA A 372 -22.98 20.35 -1.04
N GLN A 373 -22.99 19.43 -2.02
CA GLN A 373 -23.30 18.01 -1.76
C GLN A 373 -22.19 17.31 -0.96
N ARG A 374 -20.91 17.62 -1.24
CA ARG A 374 -19.74 17.19 -0.46
C ARG A 374 -19.87 17.63 0.99
N LEU A 375 -20.22 18.89 1.26
CA LEU A 375 -20.41 19.37 2.63
C LEU A 375 -21.51 18.60 3.36
N LYS A 376 -22.66 18.35 2.74
CA LYS A 376 -23.76 17.55 3.35
C LYS A 376 -23.30 16.13 3.71
N LEU A 377 -22.62 15.46 2.78
CA LEU A 377 -22.07 14.11 3.00
C LEU A 377 -21.10 14.08 4.20
N LEU A 378 -20.14 15.02 4.22
CA LEU A 378 -19.15 15.13 5.29
C LEU A 378 -19.84 15.46 6.62
N GLN A 379 -20.87 16.31 6.62
CA GLN A 379 -21.67 16.62 7.80
C GLN A 379 -22.48 15.43 8.29
N ALA A 380 -23.03 14.59 7.41
CA ALA A 380 -23.72 13.36 7.81
C ALA A 380 -22.75 12.41 8.54
N GLY A 381 -21.55 12.21 7.99
CA GLY A 381 -20.55 11.30 8.55
C GLY A 381 -19.81 11.80 9.78
N TYR A 382 -19.48 13.09 9.86
CA TYR A 382 -18.66 13.67 10.93
C TYR A 382 -19.48 14.55 11.88
N GLN A 383 -19.54 14.13 13.15
CA GLN A 383 -20.35 14.78 14.18
C GLN A 383 -19.47 15.21 15.36
N LEU A 384 -19.73 16.39 15.92
CA LEU A 384 -19.22 16.79 17.24
C LEU A 384 -20.21 16.29 18.30
N GLY A 385 -19.72 15.49 19.25
CA GLY A 385 -20.48 15.03 20.41
C GLY A 385 -20.31 15.97 21.61
N ASP A 386 -20.26 15.40 22.80
CA ASP A 386 -20.12 16.15 24.05
C ASP A 386 -18.74 16.82 24.19
N VAL A 387 -18.72 17.96 24.88
CA VAL A 387 -17.50 18.61 25.35
C VAL A 387 -17.50 18.60 26.87
N VAL A 388 -16.48 17.97 27.46
CA VAL A 388 -16.36 17.78 28.91
C VAL A 388 -15.17 18.58 29.41
N VAL A 389 -15.42 19.57 30.27
CA VAL A 389 -14.35 20.32 30.94
C VAL A 389 -13.98 19.60 32.23
N ASP A 390 -12.75 19.09 32.28
CA ASP A 390 -12.21 18.44 33.49
C ASP A 390 -11.62 19.48 34.48
N ARG A 391 -11.13 20.63 33.97
CA ARG A 391 -10.67 21.79 34.75
C ARG A 391 -10.71 23.08 33.91
N ALA A 392 -11.02 24.21 34.52
CA ALA A 392 -10.84 25.55 33.93
C ALA A 392 -10.60 26.59 35.04
N ASP A 393 -9.35 26.75 35.47
CA ASP A 393 -8.97 27.65 36.57
C ASP A 393 -7.57 28.28 36.36
N ALA A 394 -7.04 28.93 37.40
CA ALA A 394 -5.76 29.63 37.36
C ALA A 394 -4.52 28.70 37.41
N ASP A 395 -4.69 27.38 37.58
CA ASP A 395 -3.65 26.35 37.43
C ASP A 395 -3.66 25.71 36.03
N GLY A 396 -4.67 26.00 35.19
CA GLY A 396 -4.73 25.62 33.78
C GLY A 396 -6.12 25.14 33.36
N ILE A 397 -6.32 24.96 32.06
CA ILE A 397 -7.55 24.41 31.49
C ILE A 397 -7.28 22.98 30.99
N SER A 398 -8.21 22.05 31.20
CA SER A 398 -8.18 20.74 30.55
C SER A 398 -9.59 20.30 30.19
N PHE A 399 -9.80 19.93 28.93
CA PHE A 399 -11.11 19.53 28.41
C PHE A 399 -10.98 18.46 27.34
N ARG A 400 -12.08 17.76 27.07
CA ARG A 400 -12.16 16.67 26.10
C ARG A 400 -13.33 16.90 25.16
N VAL A 401 -13.12 16.57 23.89
CA VAL A 401 -14.11 16.73 22.81
C VAL A 401 -14.41 15.35 22.24
N GLU A 402 -15.68 14.98 22.19
CA GLU A 402 -16.10 13.76 21.50
C GLU A 402 -16.28 14.02 20.01
N PHE A 403 -15.67 13.17 19.20
CA PHE A 403 -15.87 13.09 17.75
C PHE A 403 -16.63 11.79 17.47
N THR A 404 -17.77 11.87 16.77
CA THR A 404 -18.67 10.74 16.53
C THR A 404 -18.87 10.48 15.03
N ASN A 405 -18.91 9.19 14.65
CA ASN A 405 -19.33 8.75 13.33
C ASN A 405 -20.86 8.78 13.25
N GLY A 406 -21.42 9.67 12.45
CA GLY A 406 -22.87 9.76 12.23
C GLY A 406 -23.44 8.72 11.28
N THR A 407 -22.59 7.99 10.54
CA THR A 407 -23.04 6.90 9.65
C THR A 407 -23.27 5.60 10.40
N ASP A 408 -24.21 4.80 9.92
CA ASP A 408 -24.45 3.41 10.31
C ASP A 408 -23.99 2.40 9.24
N GLY A 409 -23.30 2.87 8.19
CA GLY A 409 -22.95 2.09 6.99
C GLY A 409 -21.47 1.72 6.80
N HIS A 410 -20.51 2.50 7.31
CA HIS A 410 -19.07 2.19 7.21
C HIS A 410 -18.24 2.94 8.27
N ASN A 411 -16.91 2.74 8.28
CA ASN A 411 -16.03 3.56 9.13
C ASN A 411 -15.95 5.01 8.61
N VAL A 412 -15.54 5.98 9.44
CA VAL A 412 -15.20 7.33 8.96
C VAL A 412 -13.79 7.75 9.43
N PRO A 413 -12.92 8.26 8.53
CA PRO A 413 -12.99 8.10 7.08
C PRO A 413 -13.02 6.61 6.65
N THR A 414 -13.38 6.35 5.39
CA THR A 414 -13.23 5.03 4.74
C THR A 414 -12.59 5.22 3.36
N GLY A 415 -12.53 4.15 2.56
CA GLY A 415 -11.78 4.13 1.30
C GLY A 415 -10.27 4.16 1.57
N PHE A 416 -9.55 5.03 0.88
CA PHE A 416 -8.10 5.24 1.05
C PHE A 416 -7.74 6.07 2.30
N ASP A 417 -8.25 5.63 3.45
CA ASP A 417 -8.23 6.27 4.79
C ASP A 417 -6.86 6.71 5.33
N ALA A 418 -5.76 6.31 4.71
CA ALA A 418 -4.40 6.75 5.08
C ALA A 418 -3.98 8.06 4.40
N GLU A 419 -4.62 8.42 3.28
CA GLU A 419 -4.49 9.74 2.64
C GLU A 419 -5.70 10.63 2.94
N ARG A 420 -6.64 10.21 3.81
CA ARG A 420 -7.78 11.05 4.20
C ARG A 420 -7.46 11.85 5.46
N VAL A 421 -7.24 13.16 5.28
CA VAL A 421 -6.95 14.09 6.37
C VAL A 421 -8.25 14.71 6.90
N VAL A 422 -8.68 14.24 8.08
CA VAL A 422 -9.83 14.76 8.82
C VAL A 422 -9.41 14.95 10.27
N TRP A 423 -9.53 16.17 10.77
CA TRP A 423 -8.94 16.57 12.05
C TRP A 423 -9.81 17.56 12.82
N LEU A 424 -9.50 17.72 14.10
CA LEU A 424 -10.05 18.79 14.92
C LEU A 424 -9.09 19.99 14.92
N TYR A 425 -9.59 21.15 14.53
CA TYR A 425 -8.96 22.45 14.75
C TYR A 425 -9.61 23.09 15.98
N VAL A 426 -8.80 23.44 16.98
CA VAL A 426 -9.28 23.92 18.27
C VAL A 426 -8.49 25.16 18.69
N THR A 427 -9.20 26.26 18.91
CA THR A 427 -8.65 27.52 19.43
C THR A 427 -9.31 27.85 20.75
N VAL A 428 -8.53 28.20 21.79
CA VAL A 428 -9.06 28.74 23.05
C VAL A 428 -8.72 30.23 23.15
N THR A 429 -9.73 31.05 23.47
CA THR A 429 -9.61 32.50 23.65
C THR A 429 -10.03 32.94 25.05
N ASP A 430 -9.50 34.08 25.51
CA ASP A 430 -10.03 34.78 26.69
C ASP A 430 -11.25 35.66 26.36
N ALA A 431 -11.83 36.29 27.39
CA ALA A 431 -12.98 37.18 27.27
C ALA A 431 -12.78 38.39 26.33
N THR A 432 -11.55 38.64 25.88
CA THR A 432 -11.19 39.71 24.92
C THR A 432 -10.89 39.16 23.52
N GLY A 433 -10.98 37.84 23.31
CA GLY A 433 -10.57 37.18 22.07
C GLY A 433 -9.07 36.87 21.97
N ARG A 434 -8.26 37.13 23.00
CA ARG A 434 -6.82 36.79 22.94
C ARG A 434 -6.66 35.28 22.92
N VAL A 435 -6.02 34.74 21.87
CA VAL A 435 -5.73 33.31 21.76
C VAL A 435 -4.72 32.90 22.85
N VAL A 436 -5.06 31.84 23.61
CA VAL A 436 -4.18 31.21 24.62
C VAL A 436 -3.78 29.79 24.26
N PHE A 437 -4.48 29.15 23.32
CA PHE A 437 -4.17 27.80 22.86
C PHE A 437 -4.66 27.60 21.44
N GLU A 438 -3.91 26.86 20.64
CA GLU A 438 -4.24 26.50 19.27
C GLU A 438 -3.67 25.11 18.96
N SER A 439 -4.48 24.25 18.33
CA SER A 439 -4.13 22.89 17.89
C SER A 439 -4.90 22.53 16.61
N GLY A 440 -4.32 21.70 15.75
CA GLY A 440 -4.84 21.39 14.42
C GLY A 440 -4.64 22.51 13.39
N ASP A 441 -3.76 23.47 13.68
CA ASP A 441 -3.28 24.46 12.73
C ASP A 441 -2.35 23.83 11.67
N LEU A 442 -2.16 24.56 10.57
CA LEU A 442 -1.40 24.11 9.42
C LEU A 442 -0.01 24.77 9.39
N ASP A 443 0.97 24.04 8.87
CA ASP A 443 2.28 24.59 8.52
C ASP A 443 2.20 25.52 7.28
N PRO A 444 3.27 26.25 6.93
CA PRO A 444 3.27 27.14 5.77
C PRO A 444 3.15 26.44 4.40
N ASN A 445 3.26 25.11 4.32
CA ASN A 445 2.89 24.38 3.10
C ASN A 445 1.39 24.08 3.06
N GLY A 446 0.73 24.03 4.22
CA GLY A 446 -0.68 23.73 4.41
C GLY A 446 -0.97 22.37 5.04
N ASP A 447 0.04 21.70 5.61
CA ASP A 447 -0.13 20.39 6.24
C ASP A 447 -0.37 20.49 7.76
N VAL A 448 -1.05 19.51 8.35
CA VAL A 448 -1.17 19.43 9.82
C VAL A 448 0.21 19.13 10.43
N ARG A 449 0.52 19.74 11.60
CA ARG A 449 1.84 19.65 12.24
C ARG A 449 2.16 18.29 12.90
N ASP A 450 2.09 17.21 12.14
CA ASP A 450 2.49 15.85 12.53
C ASP A 450 3.95 15.52 12.13
N SER A 451 4.42 14.27 12.30
CA SER A 451 5.80 13.87 11.94
C SER A 451 6.13 13.85 10.44
N HIS A 452 5.16 13.98 9.55
CA HIS A 452 5.34 14.00 8.11
C HIS A 452 5.19 15.39 7.48
N SER A 453 4.63 16.38 8.19
CA SER A 453 4.77 17.80 7.82
C SER A 453 6.25 18.12 7.59
N VAL A 454 6.57 18.73 6.44
CA VAL A 454 7.97 19.00 6.05
C VAL A 454 8.64 19.92 7.07
N TYR A 455 7.93 20.97 7.53
CA TYR A 455 8.44 21.89 8.56
C TYR A 455 8.70 21.22 9.91
N VAL A 456 7.91 20.20 10.28
CA VAL A 456 8.13 19.43 11.51
C VAL A 456 9.23 18.38 11.32
N HIS A 457 9.29 17.74 10.15
CA HIS A 457 10.36 16.81 9.80
C HIS A 457 11.74 17.52 9.83
N ASP A 458 11.79 18.76 9.34
CA ASP A 458 12.98 19.62 9.38
C ASP A 458 13.16 20.39 10.70
N GLY A 459 12.30 20.19 11.70
CA GLY A 459 12.42 20.89 12.99
C GLY A 459 12.32 22.42 12.91
N ALA A 460 11.90 22.97 11.77
CA ALA A 460 11.59 24.39 11.57
C ALA A 460 10.34 24.81 12.35
N LEU A 461 9.40 23.87 12.56
CA LEU A 461 8.26 24.03 13.47
C LEU A 461 8.17 22.85 14.46
N PRO A 462 7.66 23.08 15.68
CA PRO A 462 7.35 22.00 16.61
C PRO A 462 6.09 21.25 16.16
N ALA A 463 6.09 19.93 16.35
CA ALA A 463 4.91 19.08 16.19
C ALA A 463 3.79 19.48 17.16
N ASP A 464 2.54 19.45 16.70
CA ASP A 464 1.37 19.62 17.56
C ASP A 464 1.14 18.35 18.40
N GLN A 465 1.37 18.47 19.71
CA GLN A 465 1.22 17.37 20.67
C GLN A 465 -0.24 17.06 21.01
N HIS A 466 -1.19 17.93 20.64
CA HIS A 466 -2.62 17.80 20.89
C HIS A 466 -3.41 17.41 19.63
N LEU A 467 -2.76 17.29 18.48
CA LEU A 467 -3.37 16.98 17.19
C LEU A 467 -4.28 15.73 17.28
N PHE A 468 -5.56 15.94 16.99
CA PHE A 468 -6.50 14.87 16.73
C PHE A 468 -6.74 14.78 15.23
N SER A 469 -6.20 13.74 14.60
CA SER A 469 -6.47 13.36 13.21
C SER A 469 -7.05 11.94 13.17
N LEU A 470 -7.85 11.65 12.14
CA LEU A 470 -8.37 10.32 11.83
C LEU A 470 -7.61 9.63 10.70
N GLN A 471 -6.53 10.25 10.19
CA GLN A 471 -5.69 9.72 9.12
C GLN A 471 -4.99 8.42 9.57
N SER A 472 -5.31 7.32 8.89
CA SER A 472 -4.62 6.04 9.08
C SER A 472 -3.15 6.14 8.63
N ARG A 473 -2.27 5.27 9.15
CA ARG A 473 -0.83 5.34 8.82
C ARG A 473 -0.35 4.04 8.18
N PHE A 474 0.40 4.14 7.08
CA PHE A 474 1.08 2.96 6.53
C PHE A 474 2.33 2.66 7.33
N LEU A 475 2.52 1.37 7.59
CA LEU A 475 3.62 0.87 8.38
C LEU A 475 4.42 -0.12 7.57
N VAL A 476 5.69 0.19 7.35
CA VAL A 476 6.63 -0.69 6.66
C VAL A 476 7.59 -1.29 7.67
N ARG A 477 7.97 -2.56 7.46
CA ARG A 477 9.01 -3.21 8.26
C ARG A 477 10.40 -2.80 7.82
N MET A 478 11.27 -2.67 8.81
CA MET A 478 12.69 -2.43 8.61
C MET A 478 13.44 -3.75 8.40
N VAL A 479 14.71 -3.71 7.97
CA VAL A 479 15.57 -4.91 7.99
C VAL A 479 15.60 -5.50 9.40
N ARG A 480 15.75 -4.65 10.43
CA ARG A 480 15.61 -4.92 11.86
C ARG A 480 15.12 -3.63 12.56
N GLY A 481 14.48 -3.75 13.72
CA GLY A 481 13.94 -2.60 14.48
C GLY A 481 12.46 -2.31 14.25
N GLY A 482 11.61 -3.34 14.27
CA GLY A 482 10.15 -3.21 14.20
C GLY A 482 9.60 -2.69 12.86
N GLU A 483 8.64 -1.77 12.98
CA GLU A 483 7.90 -1.08 11.92
C GLU A 483 8.16 0.44 12.03
N ARG A 484 8.04 1.20 10.94
CA ARG A 484 7.99 2.68 10.94
C ARG A 484 6.80 3.19 10.13
N GLU A 485 6.40 4.44 10.35
CA GLU A 485 5.44 5.12 9.48
C GLU A 485 6.09 5.55 8.15
N GLN A 486 5.28 5.64 7.10
CA GLN A 486 5.68 6.11 5.78
C GLN A 486 4.47 6.68 5.02
N VAL A 487 4.70 7.69 4.18
CA VAL A 487 3.66 8.30 3.33
C VAL A 487 3.20 7.33 2.25
N LEU A 488 4.11 6.70 1.49
CA LEU A 488 3.74 5.71 0.47
C LEU A 488 3.77 4.27 0.99
N THR A 489 2.90 3.40 0.48
CA THR A 489 2.79 1.95 0.82
C THR A 489 3.98 1.08 0.39
N ILE A 490 5.07 1.66 -0.10
CA ILE A 490 6.16 0.97 -0.79
C ILE A 490 7.22 0.50 0.23
N PRO A 491 7.40 -0.81 0.45
CA PRO A 491 8.38 -1.31 1.42
C PRO A 491 9.79 -1.30 0.81
N TYR A 492 10.41 -0.11 0.69
CA TYR A 492 11.82 0.02 0.34
C TYR A 492 12.75 -0.20 1.55
N SER A 493 12.24 0.01 2.77
CA SER A 493 12.99 -0.18 4.03
C SER A 493 13.67 -1.55 4.22
N PRO A 494 13.05 -2.70 3.88
CA PRO A 494 13.68 -4.01 3.99
C PRO A 494 14.45 -4.44 2.74
N ASP A 495 14.25 -3.77 1.59
CA ASP A 495 14.67 -4.25 0.27
C ASP A 495 14.93 -3.07 -0.70
N PRO A 496 16.17 -2.85 -1.18
CA PRO A 496 16.50 -1.72 -2.07
C PRO A 496 15.92 -1.84 -3.49
N LEU A 497 15.24 -2.95 -3.82
CA LEU A 497 14.52 -3.12 -5.08
C LEU A 497 13.09 -3.61 -4.78
N PRO A 498 12.15 -2.73 -4.37
CA PRO A 498 10.74 -3.08 -4.26
C PRO A 498 10.26 -3.76 -5.55
N PHE A 499 9.69 -4.97 -5.40
CA PHE A 499 9.37 -5.83 -6.53
C PHE A 499 8.06 -6.58 -6.24
N LEU A 500 6.94 -5.98 -6.65
CA LEU A 500 5.59 -6.46 -6.38
C LEU A 500 5.30 -7.75 -7.14
N ARG A 501 4.80 -8.75 -6.42
CA ARG A 501 4.42 -10.09 -6.89
C ARG A 501 3.31 -10.65 -6.00
N PRO A 502 2.59 -11.71 -6.43
CA PRO A 502 1.67 -12.43 -5.55
C PRO A 502 2.35 -12.88 -4.26
N SER A 503 1.67 -12.71 -3.12
CA SER A 503 2.20 -13.15 -1.83
C SER A 503 2.39 -14.66 -1.81
N THR A 504 3.57 -15.13 -1.41
CA THR A 504 3.84 -16.57 -1.25
C THR A 504 3.26 -17.12 0.05
N SER A 505 2.90 -16.26 1.01
CA SER A 505 2.18 -16.63 2.23
C SER A 505 0.68 -16.39 2.10
N SER A 506 -0.14 -17.11 2.88
CA SER A 506 -1.57 -16.82 2.97
C SER A 506 -1.78 -15.41 3.51
N THR A 507 -2.53 -14.61 2.75
CA THR A 507 -2.90 -13.23 3.10
C THR A 507 -4.12 -13.22 4.01
N ILE A 508 -4.90 -14.30 3.99
CA ILE A 508 -6.09 -14.50 4.84
C ILE A 508 -5.72 -14.71 6.30
N LEU A 509 -4.77 -15.60 6.63
CA LEU A 509 -4.46 -15.94 8.02
C LEU A 509 -3.97 -14.74 8.85
N THR A 510 -3.28 -13.80 8.20
CA THR A 510 -2.69 -12.59 8.81
C THR A 510 -3.43 -11.31 8.42
N GLY A 511 -4.39 -11.34 7.50
CA GLY A 511 -5.09 -10.15 6.98
C GLY A 511 -4.21 -9.10 6.28
N ARG A 512 -2.91 -9.38 6.08
CA ARG A 512 -1.88 -8.44 5.58
C ARG A 512 -0.64 -9.18 5.07
N PRO A 513 0.15 -8.61 4.15
CA PRO A 513 1.45 -9.16 3.77
C PRO A 513 2.47 -9.03 4.91
N VAL A 514 3.54 -9.81 4.84
CA VAL A 514 4.55 -9.90 5.92
C VAL A 514 5.35 -8.60 6.12
N GLY A 515 5.48 -7.76 5.08
CA GLY A 515 6.39 -6.60 5.07
C GLY A 515 5.76 -5.24 5.35
N ALA A 516 4.42 -5.12 5.30
CA ALA A 516 3.73 -3.85 5.48
C ALA A 516 2.31 -4.06 6.03
N ARG A 517 1.77 -3.06 6.72
CA ARG A 517 0.37 -3.01 7.15
C ARG A 517 -0.17 -1.56 7.22
N LYS A 518 -1.45 -1.43 7.54
CA LYS A 518 -2.10 -0.16 7.86
C LYS A 518 -2.43 -0.12 9.36
N HIS A 519 -2.20 1.02 10.02
CA HIS A 519 -2.70 1.32 11.36
C HIS A 519 -3.97 2.14 11.20
N ARG A 520 -5.14 1.53 11.43
CA ARG A 520 -6.42 2.23 11.20
C ARG A 520 -6.68 3.26 12.30
N GLN A 521 -6.85 4.54 11.93
CA GLN A 521 -7.24 5.62 12.85
C GLN A 521 -8.71 6.04 12.70
N THR A 522 -9.48 5.33 11.87
CA THR A 522 -10.91 5.55 11.60
C THR A 522 -11.83 5.29 12.80
N ILE A 523 -13.07 5.78 12.74
CA ILE A 523 -14.12 5.56 13.74
C ILE A 523 -15.18 4.59 13.18
N PRO A 524 -15.55 3.50 13.87
CA PRO A 524 -16.56 2.57 13.40
C PRO A 524 -17.97 3.21 13.31
N PRO A 525 -18.90 2.64 12.52
CA PRO A 525 -20.27 3.14 12.40
C PRO A 525 -20.93 3.34 13.76
N LEU A 526 -21.57 4.49 13.96
CA LEU A 526 -22.19 4.94 15.21
C LEU A 526 -21.25 4.97 16.45
N GLY A 527 -19.93 4.84 16.24
CA GLY A 527 -18.92 4.91 17.31
C GLY A 527 -18.40 6.34 17.53
N SER A 528 -17.66 6.54 18.62
CA SER A 528 -17.03 7.82 18.95
C SER A 528 -15.59 7.68 19.43
N LYS A 529 -14.85 8.79 19.43
CA LYS A 529 -13.51 8.93 20.00
C LYS A 529 -13.39 10.26 20.73
N TRP A 530 -12.63 10.25 21.83
CA TRP A 530 -12.37 11.45 22.62
C TRP A 530 -10.99 12.05 22.27
N ALA A 531 -10.97 13.31 21.86
CA ALA A 531 -9.80 14.17 21.84
C ALA A 531 -9.61 14.81 23.23
N SER A 532 -8.37 15.16 23.58
CA SER A 532 -8.02 15.70 24.91
C SER A 532 -7.05 16.86 24.76
N TYR A 533 -7.41 17.99 25.36
CA TYR A 533 -6.69 19.27 25.25
C TYR A 533 -6.33 19.79 26.64
N SER A 534 -5.16 20.40 26.76
CA SER A 534 -4.72 21.06 27.99
C SER A 534 -4.04 22.38 27.67
N VAL A 535 -4.43 23.44 28.38
CA VAL A 535 -3.81 24.76 28.33
C VAL A 535 -3.08 24.99 29.65
N ASP A 536 -1.75 25.08 29.57
CA ASP A 536 -0.90 25.28 30.73
C ASP A 536 -1.07 26.68 31.33
N ARG A 537 -0.77 26.80 32.64
CA ARG A 537 -0.86 28.07 33.40
C ARG A 537 -0.10 29.21 32.71
N GLU A 538 1.05 28.91 32.13
CA GLU A 538 1.94 29.87 31.48
C GLU A 538 1.25 30.56 30.29
N ALA A 539 0.42 29.84 29.53
CA ALA A 539 -0.35 30.39 28.42
C ALA A 539 -1.51 31.29 28.87
N LEU A 540 -2.02 31.08 30.09
CA LEU A 540 -3.02 31.93 30.74
C LEU A 540 -2.42 33.16 31.43
N ALA A 541 -1.10 33.39 31.33
CA ALA A 541 -0.46 34.52 31.99
C ALA A 541 -0.98 35.87 31.44
N GLY A 542 -1.61 36.65 32.33
CA GLY A 542 -2.18 37.96 31.99
C GLY A 542 -3.51 37.92 31.25
N THR A 543 -4.16 36.75 31.08
CA THR A 543 -5.58 36.70 30.67
C THR A 543 -6.50 36.83 31.87
N THR A 544 -7.76 37.14 31.60
CA THR A 544 -8.86 36.95 32.55
C THR A 544 -9.99 36.20 31.87
N GLY A 545 -10.51 35.17 32.53
CA GLY A 545 -11.70 34.47 32.07
C GLY A 545 -12.95 35.38 32.04
N PRO A 546 -14.07 34.95 31.43
CA PRO A 546 -14.33 33.60 30.89
C PRO A 546 -13.41 33.19 29.73
N TYR A 547 -13.25 31.87 29.55
CA TYR A 547 -12.47 31.28 28.45
C TYR A 547 -13.39 30.48 27.54
N TYR A 548 -13.20 30.64 26.23
CA TYR A 548 -14.04 30.04 25.20
C TYR A 548 -13.20 29.14 24.29
N ALA A 549 -13.72 27.99 23.87
CA ALA A 549 -13.13 27.21 22.79
C ALA A 549 -14.01 27.28 21.53
N ASN A 550 -13.40 27.61 20.40
CA ASN A 550 -13.94 27.32 19.08
C ASN A 550 -13.38 25.96 18.63
N ILE A 551 -14.27 25.00 18.34
CA ILE A 551 -13.96 23.62 17.99
C ILE A 551 -14.51 23.34 16.60
N GLN A 552 -13.64 23.04 15.65
CA GLN A 552 -14.00 22.78 14.25
C GLN A 552 -13.59 21.37 13.82
N ILE A 553 -14.46 20.68 13.08
CA ILE A 553 -14.06 19.53 12.25
C ILE A 553 -13.63 20.08 10.90
N LYS A 554 -12.38 19.82 10.49
CA LYS A 554 -11.86 20.15 9.16
C LYS A 554 -11.57 18.88 8.37
N ALA A 555 -11.71 18.96 7.05
CA ALA A 555 -11.41 17.88 6.11
C ALA A 555 -10.73 18.41 4.84
N GLY A 556 -9.77 17.65 4.32
CA GLY A 556 -9.12 17.87 3.02
C GLY A 556 -9.11 16.57 2.20
N MET A 557 -8.93 16.67 0.88
CA MET A 557 -8.95 15.47 0.02
C MET A 557 -7.72 14.58 0.24
N VAL A 558 -6.53 15.18 0.35
CA VAL A 558 -5.24 14.55 0.65
C VAL A 558 -4.42 15.44 1.59
N PRO A 559 -3.49 14.89 2.38
CA PRO A 559 -2.54 15.68 3.15
C PRO A 559 -1.44 16.27 2.24
N VAL A 560 -0.81 17.38 2.65
CA VAL A 560 0.13 18.11 1.78
C VAL A 560 1.51 17.46 1.72
N ASN A 561 1.92 16.71 2.75
CA ASN A 561 3.10 15.83 2.69
C ASN A 561 3.07 14.83 1.50
N LEU A 562 1.89 14.38 1.06
CA LEU A 562 1.77 13.50 -0.11
C LEU A 562 2.19 14.23 -1.39
N VAL A 563 1.79 15.50 -1.54
CA VAL A 563 2.17 16.36 -2.68
C VAL A 563 3.68 16.50 -2.75
N HIS A 564 4.35 16.71 -1.60
CA HIS A 564 5.81 16.76 -1.52
C HIS A 564 6.47 15.41 -1.85
N GLU A 565 6.01 14.29 -1.28
CA GLU A 565 6.58 12.96 -1.51
C GLU A 565 6.48 12.50 -2.98
N ILE A 566 5.54 13.06 -3.76
CA ILE A 566 5.33 12.74 -5.19
C ILE A 566 5.82 13.84 -6.15
N GLU A 567 6.36 14.97 -5.67
CA GLU A 567 6.74 16.09 -6.55
C GLU A 567 7.88 15.75 -7.53
N ASP A 568 8.74 14.78 -7.16
CA ASP A 568 9.93 14.42 -7.93
C ASP A 568 9.65 13.74 -9.28
N VAL A 569 8.39 13.38 -9.56
CA VAL A 569 7.94 12.87 -10.87
C VAL A 569 7.20 13.91 -11.73
N GLY A 570 6.92 15.10 -11.17
CA GLY A 570 6.15 16.16 -11.82
C GLY A 570 4.63 15.92 -11.81
N PHE A 571 3.88 16.98 -12.11
CA PHE A 571 2.42 16.97 -12.21
C PHE A 571 1.98 17.21 -13.66
N ASP A 572 0.75 16.80 -13.97
CA ASP A 572 0.13 17.04 -15.28
C ASP A 572 -0.43 18.49 -15.36
N TYR A 573 -1.02 18.87 -16.49
CA TYR A 573 -1.67 20.19 -16.70
C TYR A 573 -0.75 21.41 -16.57
N GLY A 574 0.57 21.23 -16.51
CA GLY A 574 1.54 22.32 -16.35
C GLY A 574 1.72 22.84 -14.92
N MET A 575 1.10 22.18 -13.93
CA MET A 575 1.12 22.64 -12.53
C MET A 575 2.48 22.41 -11.86
N THR A 576 2.88 23.32 -10.97
CA THR A 576 3.97 23.14 -10.02
C THR A 576 3.51 22.39 -8.78
N ALA A 577 4.44 21.90 -7.97
CA ALA A 577 4.09 21.26 -6.69
C ALA A 577 3.41 22.25 -5.72
N ARG A 578 3.80 23.53 -5.77
CA ARG A 578 3.18 24.61 -5.00
C ARG A 578 1.74 24.87 -5.45
N ASP A 579 1.47 24.97 -6.75
CA ASP A 579 0.09 25.17 -7.26
C ASP A 579 -0.85 24.04 -6.83
N VAL A 580 -0.36 22.79 -6.89
CA VAL A 580 -1.12 21.61 -6.42
C VAL A 580 -1.36 21.70 -4.92
N ALA A 581 -0.35 22.05 -4.12
CA ALA A 581 -0.49 22.17 -2.67
C ALA A 581 -1.43 23.33 -2.27
N ASP A 582 -1.38 24.48 -2.95
CA ASP A 582 -2.27 25.61 -2.69
C ASP A 582 -3.73 25.26 -3.04
N ALA A 583 -3.98 24.65 -4.19
CA ALA A 583 -5.33 24.23 -4.60
C ALA A 583 -5.89 23.09 -3.72
N VAL A 584 -5.03 22.19 -3.21
CA VAL A 584 -5.42 21.22 -2.16
C VAL A 584 -5.90 21.98 -0.92
N VAL A 585 -5.12 22.95 -0.43
CA VAL A 585 -5.41 23.69 0.80
C VAL A 585 -6.64 24.58 0.67
N GLU A 586 -6.85 25.21 -0.48
CA GLU A 586 -8.03 26.05 -0.76
C GLU A 586 -9.34 25.25 -0.65
N GLY A 587 -9.35 23.99 -1.11
CA GLY A 587 -10.52 23.12 -0.99
C GLY A 587 -10.74 22.49 0.40
N HIS A 588 -9.88 22.77 1.39
CA HIS A 588 -10.10 22.36 2.78
C HIS A 588 -11.39 22.98 3.33
N ILE A 589 -12.24 22.15 3.95
CA ILE A 589 -13.58 22.56 4.37
C ILE A 589 -13.78 22.42 5.88
N VAL A 590 -14.43 23.43 6.48
CA VAL A 590 -14.96 23.36 7.85
C VAL A 590 -16.29 22.62 7.78
N VAL A 591 -16.29 21.36 8.19
CA VAL A 591 -17.47 20.49 8.15
C VAL A 591 -18.49 20.93 9.20
N ARG A 592 -18.01 21.20 10.43
CA ARG A 592 -18.81 21.73 11.56
C ARG A 592 -17.95 22.62 12.44
N SER A 593 -18.57 23.56 13.14
CA SER A 593 -17.97 24.40 14.18
C SER A 593 -18.89 24.44 15.40
N ARG A 594 -18.32 24.51 16.61
CA ARG A 594 -19.04 24.66 17.88
C ARG A 594 -18.25 25.56 18.84
N ASP A 595 -18.92 26.52 19.45
CA ASP A 595 -18.34 27.43 20.44
C ASP A 595 -18.82 27.07 21.85
N VAL A 596 -17.91 26.91 22.80
CA VAL A 596 -18.22 26.52 24.18
C VAL A 596 -17.53 27.42 25.22
N ASP A 597 -18.24 27.73 26.30
CA ASP A 597 -17.68 28.39 27.49
C ASP A 597 -17.02 27.34 28.40
N LEU A 598 -15.70 27.30 28.40
CA LEU A 598 -14.92 26.37 29.22
C LEU A 598 -15.05 26.69 30.71
N THR A 599 -15.15 27.97 31.06
CA THR A 599 -15.38 28.43 32.44
C THR A 599 -16.81 28.20 32.93
N GLY A 600 -17.77 28.15 32.00
CA GLY A 600 -19.16 27.75 32.19
C GLY A 600 -19.39 26.24 32.20
N GLY A 601 -18.31 25.43 32.22
CA GLY A 601 -18.38 23.96 32.29
C GLY A 601 -18.55 23.25 30.95
N GLY A 602 -18.22 23.91 29.83
CA GLY A 602 -18.35 23.36 28.48
C GLY A 602 -19.71 23.62 27.84
N ALA A 603 -20.52 24.50 28.42
CA ALA A 603 -21.82 24.87 27.87
C ALA A 603 -21.66 25.57 26.50
N GLU A 604 -22.52 25.22 25.55
CA GLU A 604 -22.54 25.82 24.22
C GLU A 604 -22.95 27.29 24.27
N THR A 605 -22.29 28.10 23.45
CA THR A 605 -22.46 29.56 23.39
C THR A 605 -22.82 30.00 21.98
N ALA A 606 -23.51 31.14 21.87
CA ALA A 606 -23.96 31.65 20.57
C ALA A 606 -22.81 32.13 19.67
N ALA A 607 -21.69 32.54 20.26
CA ALA A 607 -20.42 32.82 19.59
C ALA A 607 -19.29 32.93 20.64
N ALA A 608 -18.11 32.40 20.33
CA ALA A 608 -16.88 32.74 21.04
C ALA A 608 -16.37 34.14 20.60
N PRO A 609 -15.61 34.87 21.43
CA PRO A 609 -14.95 36.10 21.01
C PRO A 609 -13.97 35.83 19.85
N GLU A 610 -14.04 36.65 18.79
CA GLU A 610 -13.17 36.47 17.60
C GLU A 610 -11.68 36.41 17.99
N PRO A 611 -10.92 35.43 17.44
CA PRO A 611 -9.54 35.20 17.83
C PRO A 611 -8.61 36.34 17.37
N ARG A 612 -8.23 37.19 18.32
CA ARG A 612 -7.20 38.22 18.15
C ARG A 612 -5.84 37.63 18.50
N ARG A 613 -5.13 37.17 17.46
CA ARG A 613 -3.68 36.89 17.55
C ARG A 613 -2.93 38.20 17.79
N ALA A 614 -1.78 38.14 18.48
CA ALA A 614 -0.90 39.29 18.59
C ALA A 614 -0.32 39.65 17.20
N GLU A 615 -0.08 40.93 16.92
CA GLU A 615 0.46 41.45 15.65
C GLU A 615 1.95 41.07 15.36
N THR A 616 2.44 39.99 15.97
CA THR A 616 3.84 39.54 15.86
C THR A 616 3.91 38.08 15.42
N ALA A 617 4.70 37.83 14.37
CA ALA A 617 5.07 36.53 13.80
C ALA A 617 4.12 35.88 12.75
N ALA A 618 3.21 36.62 12.12
CA ALA A 618 2.50 36.17 10.90
C ALA A 618 3.20 36.61 9.59
N ALA A 619 4.33 37.31 9.66
CA ALA A 619 5.12 37.73 8.50
C ALA A 619 6.61 37.64 8.84
N GLY A 620 7.33 36.67 8.26
CA GLY A 620 8.80 36.64 8.33
C GLY A 620 9.53 35.30 8.44
N HIS A 621 8.87 34.12 8.40
CA HIS A 621 9.59 32.83 8.46
C HIS A 621 9.90 32.21 7.09
N ASP A 622 9.23 32.64 6.01
CA ASP A 622 9.51 32.25 4.62
C ASP A 622 10.98 32.46 4.21
N GLY A 623 11.69 33.38 4.87
CA GLY A 623 13.08 33.73 4.56
C GLY A 623 14.16 32.93 5.31
N GLU A 624 13.82 32.24 6.41
CA GLU A 624 14.81 31.48 7.21
C GLU A 624 14.78 29.97 6.96
N HIS A 625 13.68 29.43 6.42
CA HIS A 625 13.45 27.99 6.20
C HIS A 625 13.14 27.63 4.74
N GLY A 626 13.87 28.22 3.79
CA GLY A 626 13.64 28.03 2.35
C GLY A 626 13.69 26.57 1.86
N ASP A 627 14.43 25.69 2.55
CA ASP A 627 14.55 24.26 2.19
C ASP A 627 13.30 23.43 2.53
N SER A 628 12.44 23.89 3.47
CA SER A 628 11.23 23.16 3.92
C SER A 628 9.96 23.55 3.15
N ARG A 629 10.04 24.54 2.26
CA ARG A 629 8.92 25.02 1.43
C ARG A 629 8.81 24.16 0.17
N ILE A 630 7.59 23.67 -0.12
CA ILE A 630 7.30 22.98 -1.39
C ILE A 630 7.63 23.88 -2.58
N THR A 631 8.27 23.31 -3.61
CA THR A 631 8.86 24.11 -4.69
C THR A 631 7.84 24.68 -5.67
N ASP A 632 8.05 25.95 -6.02
CA ASP A 632 7.44 26.70 -7.12
C ASP A 632 8.03 26.31 -8.49
N ARG A 633 9.05 25.45 -8.52
CA ARG A 633 9.68 25.04 -9.78
C ARG A 633 8.78 24.07 -10.53
N TYR A 634 8.44 24.43 -11.76
CA TYR A 634 7.82 23.49 -12.69
C TYR A 634 8.76 22.29 -12.97
N ILE A 635 8.28 21.10 -12.63
CA ILE A 635 8.90 19.81 -12.94
C ILE A 635 7.97 19.13 -13.95
N PRO A 636 8.37 18.95 -15.22
CA PRO A 636 7.53 18.28 -16.19
C PRO A 636 7.35 16.80 -15.83
N LEU A 637 6.15 16.28 -16.09
CA LEU A 637 5.76 14.90 -15.86
C LEU A 637 6.79 13.93 -16.48
N GLN A 638 7.38 13.04 -15.68
CA GLN A 638 8.51 12.19 -16.09
C GLN A 638 8.07 10.97 -16.93
N LEU A 639 7.66 11.22 -18.17
CA LEU A 639 7.26 10.19 -19.13
C LEU A 639 8.46 9.40 -19.70
N ASP A 640 9.61 10.07 -19.86
CA ASP A 640 10.81 9.47 -20.48
C ASP A 640 11.52 8.44 -19.60
N GLY A 641 11.92 7.32 -20.20
CA GLY A 641 12.68 6.26 -19.52
C GLY A 641 11.88 5.46 -18.48
N PHE A 642 10.56 5.66 -18.43
CA PHE A 642 9.69 5.09 -17.40
C PHE A 642 9.69 3.54 -17.40
N PRO A 643 9.77 2.88 -16.23
CA PRO A 643 10.07 1.45 -16.17
C PRO A 643 8.86 0.56 -16.48
N ARG A 644 8.65 0.16 -17.75
CA ARG A 644 7.61 -0.83 -18.16
C ARG A 644 7.62 -2.11 -17.32
N ARG A 645 6.46 -2.65 -16.93
CA ARG A 645 6.31 -3.91 -16.14
C ARG A 645 7.28 -5.05 -16.56
N PRO A 646 8.15 -5.56 -15.66
CA PRO A 646 9.00 -6.72 -15.95
C PRO A 646 8.18 -7.99 -16.19
N LYS A 647 8.41 -8.69 -17.32
CA LYS A 647 7.72 -9.97 -17.60
C LYS A 647 8.11 -11.08 -16.60
N PRO A 648 7.17 -11.92 -16.13
CA PRO A 648 7.45 -13.11 -15.31
C PRO A 648 8.11 -14.23 -16.13
N LEU A 649 8.38 -15.39 -15.53
CA LEU A 649 8.89 -16.57 -16.28
C LEU A 649 7.84 -17.19 -17.20
N LEU A 650 6.59 -17.25 -16.72
CA LEU A 650 5.42 -17.71 -17.47
C LEU A 650 4.19 -16.96 -16.97
N GLU A 651 3.34 -16.56 -17.90
CA GLU A 651 2.08 -15.86 -17.68
C GLU A 651 1.04 -16.49 -18.61
N LEU A 652 -0.10 -16.92 -18.06
CA LEU A 652 -1.20 -17.53 -18.81
C LEU A 652 -2.54 -16.96 -18.33
N GLY A 653 -3.48 -16.74 -19.24
CA GLY A 653 -4.72 -16.02 -18.96
C GLY A 653 -4.52 -14.50 -18.99
N PRO A 654 -5.40 -13.71 -18.35
CA PRO A 654 -5.22 -12.26 -18.23
C PRO A 654 -3.90 -11.91 -17.54
N PRO A 655 -3.16 -10.89 -18.00
CA PRO A 655 -1.86 -10.53 -17.44
C PRO A 655 -1.97 -9.98 -16.00
N PHE A 656 -1.07 -10.44 -15.12
CA PHE A 656 -1.00 -10.02 -13.73
C PHE A 656 -0.45 -8.60 -13.59
N LEU A 657 -1.32 -7.65 -13.25
CA LEU A 657 -0.99 -6.23 -13.23
C LEU A 657 -0.53 -5.68 -14.60
N GLY A 658 -0.99 -6.27 -15.71
CA GLY A 658 -0.66 -5.81 -17.07
C GLY A 658 -1.88 -5.32 -17.84
N THR A 659 -1.65 -4.35 -18.72
CA THR A 659 -2.67 -3.74 -19.58
C THR A 659 -3.34 -4.77 -20.51
N GLY A 660 -4.52 -4.42 -21.01
CA GLY A 660 -5.29 -5.20 -21.99
C GLY A 660 -6.54 -5.87 -21.47
N ARG A 661 -7.27 -6.49 -22.40
CA ARG A 661 -8.63 -6.98 -22.18
C ARG A 661 -8.70 -8.09 -21.14
N ILE A 662 -9.69 -7.99 -20.26
CA ILE A 662 -10.05 -9.06 -19.32
C ILE A 662 -11.19 -9.86 -19.94
N GLY A 663 -11.05 -11.20 -19.95
CA GLY A 663 -12.07 -12.08 -20.48
C GLY A 663 -13.31 -12.15 -19.58
N ARG A 664 -14.47 -12.38 -20.18
CA ARG A 664 -15.81 -12.53 -19.54
C ARG A 664 -15.88 -13.53 -18.36
N GLY A 665 -14.89 -14.41 -18.22
CA GLY A 665 -14.86 -15.44 -17.18
C GLY A 665 -15.82 -16.61 -17.41
N ILE A 666 -15.90 -17.49 -16.42
CA ILE A 666 -16.71 -18.71 -16.42
C ILE A 666 -17.49 -18.76 -15.10
N SER A 667 -18.80 -18.65 -15.16
CA SER A 667 -19.68 -18.78 -14.00
C SER A 667 -19.74 -20.25 -13.53
N ILE A 668 -19.50 -20.51 -12.25
CA ILE A 668 -19.54 -21.86 -11.65
C ILE A 668 -20.88 -22.12 -10.92
N PRO A 669 -21.25 -23.38 -10.59
CA PRO A 669 -22.53 -23.70 -9.93
C PRO A 669 -22.80 -23.03 -8.56
N GLY A 670 -21.81 -22.36 -7.95
CA GLY A 670 -21.96 -21.53 -6.75
C GLY A 670 -22.34 -20.06 -7.01
N GLY A 671 -22.38 -19.64 -8.29
CA GLY A 671 -22.64 -18.25 -8.72
C GLY A 671 -21.38 -17.42 -8.99
N ALA A 672 -20.23 -17.82 -8.42
CA ALA A 672 -18.96 -17.12 -8.61
C ALA A 672 -18.49 -17.14 -10.08
N VAL A 673 -17.83 -16.07 -10.52
CA VAL A 673 -17.32 -15.91 -11.88
C VAL A 673 -15.80 -16.04 -11.87
N TRP A 674 -15.28 -17.11 -12.46
CA TRP A 674 -13.84 -17.37 -12.48
C TRP A 674 -13.19 -16.76 -13.72
N THR A 675 -12.10 -16.02 -13.52
CA THR A 675 -11.21 -15.47 -14.56
C THR A 675 -9.78 -15.99 -14.35
N PRO A 676 -9.49 -17.28 -14.66
CA PRO A 676 -8.24 -17.90 -14.22
C PRO A 676 -7.00 -17.24 -14.85
N SER A 677 -6.02 -16.92 -14.00
CA SER A 677 -4.69 -16.47 -14.44
C SER A 677 -3.59 -17.23 -13.69
N PHE A 678 -2.53 -17.61 -14.39
CA PHE A 678 -1.38 -18.32 -13.81
C PHE A 678 -0.08 -17.57 -14.02
N LEU A 679 0.65 -17.38 -12.93
CA LEU A 679 1.94 -16.70 -12.89
C LEU A 679 3.03 -17.62 -12.33
N LEU A 680 4.12 -17.82 -13.08
CA LEU A 680 5.35 -18.45 -12.60
C LEU A 680 6.41 -17.37 -12.34
N PHE A 681 6.86 -17.29 -11.09
CA PHE A 681 7.83 -16.30 -10.61
C PHE A 681 8.78 -16.94 -9.59
N GLY A 682 9.80 -16.23 -9.13
CA GLY A 682 10.72 -16.79 -8.15
C GLY A 682 11.96 -15.97 -7.84
N THR A 683 12.83 -16.54 -7.01
CA THR A 683 14.04 -15.86 -6.54
C THR A 683 15.22 -16.84 -6.59
N LEU A 684 16.29 -16.45 -7.27
CA LEU A 684 17.57 -17.16 -7.21
C LEU A 684 18.51 -16.39 -6.30
N ARG A 685 18.99 -17.05 -5.24
CA ARG A 685 20.04 -16.56 -4.34
C ARG A 685 21.31 -17.33 -4.62
N SER A 686 22.40 -16.66 -4.96
CA SER A 686 23.73 -17.26 -5.10
C SER A 686 24.70 -16.48 -4.22
N GLY A 687 25.37 -17.16 -3.29
CA GLY A 687 26.19 -16.49 -2.30
C GLY A 687 27.48 -17.23 -1.99
N PHE A 688 28.56 -16.47 -1.87
CA PHE A 688 29.84 -16.93 -1.33
C PHE A 688 30.01 -16.38 0.08
N GLY A 689 30.26 -17.25 1.06
CA GLY A 689 30.56 -16.89 2.44
C GLY A 689 31.88 -17.50 2.89
N THR A 690 32.58 -16.79 3.78
CA THR A 690 33.77 -17.28 4.47
C THR A 690 33.71 -16.89 5.93
N VAL A 691 34.09 -17.81 6.82
CA VAL A 691 34.16 -17.60 8.27
C VAL A 691 35.44 -18.25 8.80
N ASP A 692 36.21 -17.48 9.54
CA ASP A 692 37.34 -17.92 10.35
C ASP A 692 36.92 -17.86 11.81
N ASP A 693 37.06 -18.98 12.54
CA ASP A 693 36.68 -19.10 13.95
C ASP A 693 37.86 -19.08 14.93
N GLY A 694 39.04 -18.71 14.43
CA GLY A 694 40.32 -18.70 15.16
C GLY A 694 41.08 -20.03 15.12
N THR A 695 40.44 -21.11 14.68
CA THR A 695 41.04 -22.45 14.56
C THR A 695 40.95 -23.00 13.13
N THR A 696 39.87 -22.72 12.43
CA THR A 696 39.52 -23.27 11.12
C THR A 696 38.81 -22.21 10.27
N GLN A 697 39.27 -22.05 9.04
CA GLN A 697 38.59 -21.25 8.02
C GLN A 697 37.67 -22.14 7.19
N HIS A 698 36.39 -21.80 7.17
CA HIS A 698 35.39 -22.43 6.33
C HIS A 698 34.98 -21.47 5.22
N SER A 699 34.90 -21.94 3.98
CA SER A 699 34.39 -21.15 2.85
C SER A 699 33.41 -21.97 2.03
N GLN A 700 32.30 -21.35 1.61
CA GLN A 700 31.26 -22.00 0.83
C GLN A 700 30.67 -21.04 -0.20
N TRP A 701 30.50 -21.53 -1.43
CA TRP A 701 29.56 -20.99 -2.40
C TRP A 701 28.30 -21.86 -2.39
N ALA A 702 27.13 -21.26 -2.15
CA ALA A 702 25.84 -21.96 -2.06
C ALA A 702 24.77 -21.25 -2.90
N ASN A 703 23.82 -22.04 -3.42
CA ASN A 703 22.74 -21.56 -4.28
C ASN A 703 21.37 -22.03 -3.76
N ARG A 704 20.42 -21.11 -3.66
CA ARG A 704 19.01 -21.40 -3.36
C ARG A 704 18.11 -20.81 -4.44
N LEU A 705 17.43 -21.67 -5.17
CA LEU A 705 16.35 -21.31 -6.07
C LEU A 705 15.02 -21.54 -5.33
N ASP A 706 14.20 -20.50 -5.25
CA ASP A 706 12.79 -20.56 -4.82
C ASP A 706 11.91 -20.29 -6.06
N LEU A 707 11.04 -21.23 -6.45
CA LEU A 707 10.09 -21.09 -7.56
C LEU A 707 8.65 -21.12 -7.04
N PHE A 708 7.78 -20.27 -7.59
CA PHE A 708 6.38 -20.16 -7.19
C PHE A 708 5.46 -20.09 -8.41
N GLY A 709 4.41 -20.93 -8.40
CA GLY A 709 3.27 -20.81 -9.29
C GLY A 709 2.07 -20.27 -8.51
N ASN A 710 1.44 -19.18 -8.99
CA ASN A 710 0.20 -18.64 -8.43
C ASN A 710 -0.90 -18.76 -9.50
N LEU A 711 -1.88 -19.63 -9.26
CA LEU A 711 -3.12 -19.71 -10.01
C LEU A 711 -4.19 -18.90 -9.28
N ALA A 712 -4.49 -17.68 -9.74
CA ALA A 712 -5.67 -16.95 -9.28
C ALA A 712 -6.90 -17.42 -10.07
N LEU A 713 -8.03 -17.57 -9.40
CA LEU A 713 -9.32 -17.98 -9.97
C LEU A 713 -10.30 -16.82 -9.98
N THR A 714 -10.30 -16.00 -8.92
CA THR A 714 -11.04 -14.74 -8.75
C THR A 714 -10.08 -13.69 -8.15
N GLY A 715 -10.59 -12.55 -7.66
CA GLY A 715 -9.78 -11.61 -6.87
C GLY A 715 -9.39 -12.12 -5.48
N THR A 716 -10.14 -13.07 -4.92
CA THR A 716 -9.92 -13.65 -3.58
C THR A 716 -9.39 -15.08 -3.62
N GLU A 717 -9.85 -15.91 -4.56
CA GLU A 717 -9.51 -17.32 -4.64
C GLU A 717 -8.23 -17.58 -5.42
N ARG A 718 -7.27 -18.26 -4.80
CA ARG A 718 -6.02 -18.65 -5.46
C ARG A 718 -5.40 -19.94 -4.91
N VAL A 719 -4.65 -20.64 -5.77
CA VAL A 719 -3.78 -21.76 -5.41
C VAL A 719 -2.33 -21.35 -5.60
N VAL A 720 -1.50 -21.54 -4.57
CA VAL A 720 -0.06 -21.26 -4.60
C VAL A 720 0.73 -22.56 -4.45
N ILE A 721 1.59 -22.85 -5.42
CA ILE A 721 2.58 -23.93 -5.38
C ILE A 721 3.99 -23.33 -5.26
N GLY A 722 4.85 -23.93 -4.43
CA GLY A 722 6.20 -23.41 -4.16
C GLY A 722 7.23 -24.52 -3.98
N LEU A 723 8.34 -24.42 -4.72
CA LEU A 723 9.42 -25.42 -4.78
C LEU A 723 10.76 -24.78 -4.44
N ARG A 724 11.62 -25.51 -3.72
CA ARG A 724 13.03 -25.14 -3.47
C ARG A 724 14.00 -26.13 -4.11
N PRO A 725 14.10 -26.17 -5.46
CA PRO A 725 14.75 -27.29 -6.13
C PRO A 725 16.26 -27.41 -5.94
N THR A 726 16.98 -26.43 -5.37
CA THR A 726 18.44 -26.53 -5.13
C THR A 726 18.81 -26.66 -3.65
N HIS A 727 17.84 -27.04 -2.82
CA HIS A 727 17.98 -27.12 -1.37
C HIS A 727 17.20 -28.32 -0.84
N GLN A 728 17.88 -29.23 -0.14
CA GLN A 728 17.25 -30.32 0.57
C GLN A 728 17.20 -30.00 2.07
N SER A 729 15.99 -29.78 2.58
CA SER A 729 15.72 -29.78 4.03
C SER A 729 15.97 -31.18 4.60
N ALA A 730 16.40 -31.28 5.85
CA ALA A 730 16.87 -32.53 6.46
C ALA A 730 15.79 -33.64 6.57
N THR A 731 15.56 -34.36 5.47
CA THR A 731 14.76 -35.59 5.41
C THR A 731 15.62 -36.80 5.75
N ILE A 732 15.08 -37.70 6.58
CA ILE A 732 15.79 -38.90 7.03
C ILE A 732 15.80 -39.95 5.91
N ALA A 733 16.82 -39.91 5.06
CA ALA A 733 17.19 -41.06 4.23
C ALA A 733 17.79 -42.15 5.14
N PRO A 734 17.34 -43.42 5.07
CA PRO A 734 17.92 -44.49 5.88
C PRO A 734 19.41 -44.69 5.56
N GLY A 735 20.29 -44.31 6.50
CA GLY A 735 21.74 -44.49 6.39
C GLY A 735 22.56 -43.22 6.12
N GLU A 736 21.94 -42.05 5.89
CA GLU A 736 22.68 -40.77 5.77
C GLU A 736 23.01 -40.17 7.16
N PRO A 737 24.14 -39.44 7.31
CA PRO A 737 24.45 -38.67 8.51
C PRO A 737 23.37 -37.62 8.81
N PHE A 738 23.02 -37.49 10.09
CA PHE A 738 21.83 -36.77 10.54
C PHE A 738 21.84 -35.25 10.28
N GLY A 739 20.68 -34.70 9.94
CA GLY A 739 20.30 -33.32 10.27
C GLY A 739 20.88 -32.18 9.42
N ALA A 740 21.88 -32.41 8.58
CA ALA A 740 22.47 -31.36 7.76
C ALA A 740 21.49 -30.84 6.68
N LEU A 741 21.23 -29.53 6.68
CA LEU A 741 20.77 -28.80 5.50
C LEU A 741 21.75 -29.05 4.35
N ARG A 742 21.29 -29.14 3.10
CA ARG A 742 22.20 -29.19 1.95
C ARG A 742 21.79 -28.23 0.84
N PHE A 743 22.75 -27.50 0.31
CA PHE A 743 22.59 -26.63 -0.85
C PHE A 743 23.37 -27.13 -2.07
N THR A 744 22.93 -26.77 -3.28
CA THR A 744 23.76 -26.90 -4.49
C THR A 744 24.88 -25.86 -4.44
N GLY A 745 26.14 -26.29 -4.45
CA GLY A 745 27.26 -25.41 -4.16
C GLY A 745 28.61 -26.09 -4.05
N TYR A 746 29.65 -25.31 -3.72
CA TYR A 746 31.01 -25.77 -3.50
C TYR A 746 31.49 -25.37 -2.10
N THR A 747 32.02 -26.33 -1.35
CA THR A 747 32.54 -26.15 0.01
C THR A 747 34.05 -26.39 0.03
N SER A 748 34.81 -25.49 0.65
CA SER A 748 36.24 -25.62 0.89
C SER A 748 36.55 -25.51 2.39
N PRO A 749 37.01 -26.59 3.04
CA PRO A 749 37.57 -26.52 4.39
C PRO A 749 38.99 -25.95 4.37
N SER A 750 39.52 -25.57 5.55
CA SER A 750 40.90 -25.10 5.73
C SER A 750 41.96 -26.16 5.49
N SER A 751 41.61 -27.44 5.67
CA SER A 751 42.50 -28.58 5.42
C SER A 751 41.73 -29.71 4.73
N GLY A 752 42.05 -29.95 3.45
CA GLY A 752 41.43 -31.01 2.64
C GLY A 752 41.19 -30.57 1.19
N ALA A 753 40.61 -31.46 0.39
CA ALA A 753 40.08 -31.11 -0.93
C ALA A 753 38.63 -30.63 -0.77
N GLY A 754 38.28 -29.48 -1.35
CA GLY A 754 36.90 -29.00 -1.38
C GLY A 754 35.99 -29.86 -2.26
N SER A 755 34.70 -29.90 -1.92
CA SER A 755 33.70 -30.76 -2.54
C SER A 755 32.57 -29.95 -3.18
N PHE A 756 32.02 -30.47 -4.29
CA PHE A 756 30.81 -29.94 -4.90
C PHE A 756 29.60 -30.78 -4.46
N SER A 757 28.56 -30.10 -3.98
CA SER A 757 27.26 -30.66 -3.65
C SER A 757 26.27 -30.31 -4.75
N ASN A 758 25.56 -31.30 -5.29
CA ASN A 758 24.40 -31.07 -6.15
C ASN A 758 23.13 -31.50 -5.42
N GLN A 759 22.24 -30.55 -5.19
CA GLN A 759 20.92 -30.76 -4.57
C GLN A 759 19.78 -30.43 -5.55
N LEU A 760 20.07 -30.32 -6.86
CA LEU A 760 19.06 -30.03 -7.87
C LEU A 760 18.08 -31.19 -8.03
N ASN A 761 16.86 -31.04 -7.50
CA ASN A 761 15.78 -32.01 -7.49
C ASN A 761 14.42 -31.29 -7.60
N PHE A 762 13.40 -31.94 -8.14
CA PHE A 762 12.05 -31.36 -8.32
C PHE A 762 10.96 -32.29 -7.74
N ASP A 763 11.29 -33.03 -6.68
CA ASP A 763 10.39 -33.96 -6.02
C ASP A 763 9.51 -33.30 -4.94
N TRP A 764 8.62 -34.11 -4.35
CA TRP A 764 7.73 -33.71 -3.25
C TRP A 764 8.45 -33.27 -1.96
N ASN A 765 9.73 -33.60 -1.76
CA ASN A 765 10.51 -33.14 -0.61
C ASN A 765 10.97 -31.69 -0.76
N THR A 766 11.03 -31.18 -2.00
CA THR A 766 11.31 -29.76 -2.30
C THR A 766 10.08 -28.86 -2.19
N LEU A 767 8.89 -29.42 -1.94
CA LEU A 767 7.63 -28.70 -1.82
C LEU A 767 7.54 -27.92 -0.50
N THR A 768 7.60 -26.60 -0.62
CA THR A 768 7.47 -25.65 0.48
C THR A 768 6.07 -25.02 0.57
N HIS A 769 5.34 -24.96 -0.54
CA HIS A 769 3.98 -24.41 -0.60
C HIS A 769 3.10 -25.27 -1.51
N LEU A 770 1.89 -25.54 -1.06
CA LEU A 770 0.77 -26.08 -1.85
C LEU A 770 -0.50 -25.81 -1.05
N PHE A 771 -1.04 -24.59 -1.17
CA PHE A 771 -2.25 -24.19 -0.47
C PHE A 771 -3.23 -23.48 -1.38
N PHE A 772 -4.50 -23.58 -1.03
CA PHE A 772 -5.60 -22.78 -1.56
C PHE A 772 -6.00 -21.75 -0.49
N GLU A 773 -6.27 -20.53 -0.89
CA GLU A 773 -6.97 -19.54 -0.04
C GLU A 773 -8.08 -18.84 -0.83
N GLY A 774 -9.14 -18.40 -0.13
CA GLY A 774 -10.32 -17.76 -0.72
C GLY A 774 -11.30 -17.22 0.33
N ASP A 775 -12.26 -16.38 -0.09
CA ASP A 775 -13.31 -15.82 0.76
C ASP A 775 -14.62 -16.59 0.55
N LEU A 776 -15.22 -17.11 1.62
CA LEU A 776 -16.42 -17.95 1.53
C LEU A 776 -17.61 -17.25 0.86
N GLY A 777 -17.74 -15.92 1.04
CA GLY A 777 -18.78 -15.14 0.38
C GLY A 777 -18.60 -15.10 -1.15
N GLU A 778 -17.39 -14.80 -1.60
CA GLU A 778 -17.02 -14.68 -3.01
C GLU A 778 -16.96 -16.05 -3.72
N MET A 779 -16.62 -17.12 -3.00
CA MET A 779 -16.67 -18.50 -3.51
C MET A 779 -18.11 -18.98 -3.80
N PHE A 780 -19.09 -18.50 -3.03
CA PHE A 780 -20.48 -18.97 -3.08
C PHE A 780 -21.50 -17.81 -2.99
N PRO A 781 -21.48 -16.83 -3.92
CA PRO A 781 -22.34 -15.64 -3.85
C PRO A 781 -23.83 -15.97 -3.89
N ASN A 782 -24.23 -17.15 -4.40
CA ASN A 782 -25.61 -17.62 -4.30
C ASN A 782 -26.11 -17.83 -2.84
N LEU A 783 -25.23 -17.85 -1.84
CA LEU A 783 -25.60 -17.83 -0.42
C LEU A 783 -26.05 -16.44 0.05
N ASP A 784 -25.75 -15.38 -0.71
CA ASP A 784 -26.14 -14.01 -0.42
C ASP A 784 -26.26 -13.16 -1.70
N VAL A 785 -27.33 -13.37 -2.46
CA VAL A 785 -27.55 -12.72 -3.76
C VAL A 785 -27.63 -11.19 -3.68
N ASP A 786 -28.00 -10.64 -2.53
CA ASP A 786 -28.06 -9.17 -2.29
C ASP A 786 -26.70 -8.58 -1.83
N ASP A 787 -25.69 -9.43 -1.63
CA ASP A 787 -24.30 -9.11 -1.26
C ASP A 787 -24.13 -8.14 -0.06
N ARG A 788 -24.82 -8.45 1.05
CA ARG A 788 -24.98 -7.62 2.25
C ARG A 788 -24.71 -8.35 3.57
N ARG A 789 -24.68 -9.68 3.59
CA ARG A 789 -24.43 -10.50 4.78
C ARG A 789 -22.93 -10.55 5.04
N GLY A 790 -22.56 -10.52 6.31
CA GLY A 790 -21.19 -10.73 6.77
C GLY A 790 -20.70 -12.19 6.65
N LEU A 791 -20.71 -12.73 5.43
CA LEU A 791 -20.19 -14.07 5.08
C LEU A 791 -18.70 -14.04 4.69
N ASP A 792 -18.02 -12.89 4.87
CA ASP A 792 -16.59 -12.66 4.58
C ASP A 792 -15.65 -13.47 5.51
N LEU A 793 -15.72 -14.79 5.40
CA LEU A 793 -14.95 -15.77 6.16
C LEU A 793 -13.83 -16.28 5.28
N GLY A 794 -12.62 -15.78 5.53
CA GLY A 794 -11.45 -16.22 4.80
C GLY A 794 -11.03 -17.63 5.21
N LEU A 795 -10.85 -18.51 4.22
CA LEU A 795 -10.36 -19.87 4.38
C LEU A 795 -8.97 -19.99 3.74
N SER A 796 -8.04 -20.65 4.44
CA SER A 796 -6.78 -21.11 3.83
C SER A 796 -6.50 -22.56 4.21
N ILE A 797 -6.14 -23.40 3.24
CA ILE A 797 -5.91 -24.84 3.44
C ILE A 797 -4.77 -25.38 2.56
N GLY A 798 -3.87 -26.15 3.19
CA GLY A 798 -2.76 -26.85 2.53
C GLY A 798 -1.41 -26.59 3.18
N ARG A 799 -0.32 -26.84 2.46
CA ARG A 799 1.05 -26.53 2.90
C ARG A 799 1.33 -25.05 2.75
N GLN A 800 1.52 -24.35 3.86
CA GLN A 800 1.70 -22.90 3.87
C GLN A 800 2.64 -22.42 4.97
N PRO A 801 3.34 -21.29 4.79
CA PRO A 801 4.11 -20.65 5.84
C PRO A 801 3.19 -20.07 6.91
N ILE A 802 3.42 -20.47 8.16
CA ILE A 802 2.71 -19.99 9.35
C ILE A 802 3.69 -19.15 10.17
N SER A 803 3.38 -17.87 10.36
CA SER A 803 4.20 -16.94 11.13
C SER A 803 3.34 -16.02 12.00
N PHE A 804 3.48 -16.13 13.32
CA PHE A 804 2.79 -15.29 14.31
C PHE A 804 3.78 -14.80 15.37
N GLN A 805 3.45 -13.68 16.05
CA GLN A 805 4.40 -12.94 16.92
C GLN A 805 5.75 -12.65 16.23
N GLU A 806 5.70 -12.26 14.95
CA GLU A 806 6.89 -12.01 14.09
C GLU A 806 7.86 -13.19 13.97
N GLY A 807 7.36 -14.39 14.16
CA GLY A 807 8.16 -15.61 14.12
C GLY A 807 8.75 -16.01 15.46
N LEU A 808 8.52 -15.25 16.54
CA LEU A 808 8.95 -15.63 17.89
C LEU A 808 8.14 -16.83 18.42
N LEU A 809 6.83 -16.86 18.16
CA LEU A 809 5.92 -17.91 18.63
C LEU A 809 5.88 -19.12 17.68
N VAL A 810 5.81 -18.87 16.37
CA VAL A 810 5.86 -19.89 15.30
C VAL A 810 6.39 -19.26 14.01
N ASN A 811 7.26 -19.96 13.28
CA ASN A 811 7.76 -19.56 11.95
C ASN A 811 8.16 -20.78 11.12
N ASP A 812 7.21 -21.44 10.46
CA ASP A 812 7.43 -22.76 9.85
C ASP A 812 6.49 -23.05 8.66
N PHE A 813 6.77 -24.09 7.86
CA PHE A 813 5.97 -24.53 6.71
C PHE A 813 5.07 -25.71 7.09
N ILE A 814 3.80 -25.44 7.36
CA ILE A 814 2.89 -26.40 8.00
C ILE A 814 1.76 -26.78 7.03
N ASP A 815 1.42 -28.07 6.98
CA ASP A 815 0.18 -28.55 6.36
C ASP A 815 -0.96 -28.24 7.33
N ALA A 816 -1.72 -27.18 7.03
CA ALA A 816 -2.69 -26.60 7.94
C ALA A 816 -3.96 -26.11 7.23
N VAL A 817 -5.05 -26.03 8.00
CA VAL A 817 -6.27 -25.31 7.67
C VAL A 817 -6.46 -24.20 8.68
N GLY A 818 -6.77 -22.99 8.22
CA GLY A 818 -7.14 -21.88 9.07
C GLY A 818 -8.32 -21.12 8.53
N VAL A 819 -9.08 -20.54 9.44
CA VAL A 819 -10.25 -19.70 9.16
C VAL A 819 -10.02 -18.37 9.86
N SER A 820 -10.12 -17.27 9.11
CA SER A 820 -9.96 -15.92 9.63
C SER A 820 -11.22 -15.10 9.45
N ARG A 821 -11.47 -14.19 10.38
CA ARG A 821 -12.48 -13.14 10.29
C ARG A 821 -11.85 -11.82 10.70
N ASN A 822 -11.96 -10.82 9.83
CA ASN A 822 -11.45 -9.46 10.05
C ASN A 822 -12.64 -8.51 10.32
N ASN A 823 -12.37 -7.21 10.53
CA ASN A 823 -13.38 -6.16 10.68
C ASN A 823 -14.37 -6.41 11.85
N LEU A 824 -13.96 -7.17 12.87
CA LEU A 824 -14.71 -7.31 14.13
C LEU A 824 -14.47 -6.07 15.01
N ARG A 825 -15.47 -5.66 15.80
CA ARG A 825 -15.46 -4.37 16.52
C ARG A 825 -15.95 -4.48 17.98
N PRO A 826 -15.27 -5.23 18.87
CA PRO A 826 -15.64 -5.25 20.29
C PRO A 826 -15.19 -3.97 21.01
N GLY A 827 -16.13 -3.32 21.72
CA GLY A 827 -15.90 -2.32 22.77
C GLY A 827 -14.65 -1.44 22.65
N GLY A 828 -14.69 -0.42 21.80
CA GLY A 828 -13.63 0.60 21.69
C GLY A 828 -12.42 0.24 20.82
N ALA A 829 -12.33 -1.00 20.33
CA ALA A 829 -11.38 -1.36 19.27
C ALA A 829 -11.82 -0.77 17.91
N VAL A 830 -10.87 -0.31 17.09
CA VAL A 830 -11.10 0.15 15.71
C VAL A 830 -11.30 -1.07 14.79
N ASN A 831 -10.46 -2.09 14.96
CA ASN A 831 -10.52 -3.35 14.23
C ASN A 831 -10.02 -4.51 15.11
N LEU A 832 -10.63 -5.69 14.95
CA LEU A 832 -10.17 -6.98 15.46
C LEU A 832 -10.16 -7.99 14.30
N ARG A 833 -9.00 -8.64 14.11
CA ARG A 833 -8.88 -9.91 13.38
C ARG A 833 -8.83 -11.07 14.37
N PHE A 834 -9.58 -12.13 14.12
CA PHE A 834 -9.41 -13.43 14.78
C PHE A 834 -9.10 -14.51 13.73
N THR A 835 -8.07 -15.32 13.98
CA THR A 835 -7.72 -16.48 13.13
C THR A 835 -7.64 -17.74 13.97
N GLY A 836 -8.44 -18.76 13.62
CA GLY A 836 -8.30 -20.13 14.12
C GLY A 836 -7.45 -20.97 13.17
N LEU A 837 -6.61 -21.86 13.70
CA LEU A 837 -5.69 -22.70 12.91
C LEU A 837 -5.63 -24.13 13.44
N TYR A 838 -5.61 -25.11 12.54
CA TYR A 838 -5.27 -26.51 12.82
C TYR A 838 -4.21 -27.00 11.83
N GLY A 839 -3.05 -27.41 12.35
CA GLY A 839 -1.94 -27.98 11.59
C GLY A 839 -1.74 -29.47 11.90
N TRP A 840 -1.49 -30.28 10.87
CA TRP A 840 -1.43 -31.74 10.98
C TRP A 840 -0.14 -32.41 10.46
N ASN A 841 0.74 -31.70 9.75
CA ASN A 841 2.03 -32.22 9.27
C ASN A 841 2.98 -31.06 8.94
N GLY A 842 4.27 -31.33 8.75
CA GLY A 842 5.30 -30.31 8.47
C GLY A 842 5.79 -29.54 9.71
N ILE A 843 5.26 -29.84 10.90
CA ILE A 843 5.60 -29.16 12.15
C ILE A 843 7.04 -29.51 12.57
N THR A 844 7.93 -28.54 12.50
CA THR A 844 9.35 -28.66 12.83
C THR A 844 9.60 -28.24 14.27
N ARG A 845 10.15 -29.14 15.08
CA ARG A 845 10.38 -28.95 16.53
C ARG A 845 11.86 -29.04 16.87
N HIS A 846 12.25 -28.41 17.97
CA HIS A 846 13.62 -28.48 18.47
C HIS A 846 14.00 -29.93 18.84
N SER A 847 15.23 -30.31 18.48
CA SER A 847 15.83 -31.60 18.77
C SER A 847 17.33 -31.42 19.03
N LEU A 848 17.98 -32.50 19.48
CA LEU A 848 19.40 -32.52 19.87
C LEU A 848 20.11 -33.68 19.18
N LEU A 849 21.28 -33.41 18.59
CA LEU A 849 22.20 -34.43 18.09
C LEU A 849 23.38 -34.57 19.05
N PRO A 850 23.88 -35.78 19.33
CA PRO A 850 25.17 -35.95 20.02
C PRO A 850 26.28 -35.27 19.21
N ASP A 851 27.13 -34.52 19.89
CA ASP A 851 28.33 -33.94 19.28
C ASP A 851 29.37 -35.05 19.00
N PRO A 852 29.89 -35.19 17.77
CA PRO A 852 30.86 -36.23 17.44
C PRO A 852 32.27 -35.95 17.97
N ASP A 853 32.61 -34.67 18.20
CA ASP A 853 33.95 -34.22 18.60
C ASP A 853 34.04 -34.03 20.13
N LEU A 854 32.90 -33.83 20.81
CA LEU A 854 32.80 -33.64 22.25
C LEU A 854 31.94 -34.71 22.94
N ARG A 855 32.57 -35.57 23.75
CA ARG A 855 31.84 -36.49 24.63
C ARG A 855 30.87 -35.73 25.55
N ASP A 856 29.65 -36.25 25.62
CA ASP A 856 28.55 -35.76 26.45
C ASP A 856 28.01 -34.36 26.10
N ALA A 857 28.41 -33.78 24.96
CA ALA A 857 27.82 -32.56 24.40
C ALA A 857 26.74 -32.85 23.35
N TYR A 858 25.84 -31.88 23.12
CA TYR A 858 24.75 -32.00 22.16
C TYR A 858 24.57 -30.72 21.33
N ILE A 859 24.40 -30.88 20.02
CA ILE A 859 24.18 -29.81 19.04
C ILE A 859 22.66 -29.57 18.89
N PRO A 860 22.16 -28.35 19.17
CA PRO A 860 20.75 -27.99 18.98
C PRO A 860 20.41 -27.78 17.49
N PHE A 861 19.26 -28.30 17.06
CA PHE A 861 18.74 -28.13 15.71
C PHE A 861 17.22 -28.29 15.65
N ASN A 862 16.60 -27.91 14.54
CA ASN A 862 15.15 -28.10 14.31
C ASN A 862 14.93 -29.31 13.39
N ARG A 863 13.92 -30.14 13.69
CA ARG A 863 13.58 -31.36 12.94
C ARG A 863 12.07 -31.54 12.78
N PRO A 864 11.57 -31.98 11.61
CA PRO A 864 10.15 -32.32 11.43
C PRO A 864 9.66 -33.43 12.39
N ASP A 865 8.53 -33.19 13.05
CA ASP A 865 7.76 -34.13 13.86
C ASP A 865 6.45 -34.49 13.13
N SER A 866 6.46 -35.59 12.38
CA SER A 866 5.30 -36.03 11.58
C SER A 866 4.10 -36.50 12.42
N GLY A 867 4.32 -36.81 13.71
CA GLY A 867 3.25 -37.15 14.63
C GLY A 867 2.63 -35.93 15.32
N ALA A 868 3.25 -34.75 15.25
CA ALA A 868 2.74 -33.56 15.92
C ALA A 868 1.42 -33.07 15.34
N ARG A 869 0.59 -32.45 16.18
CA ARG A 869 -0.66 -31.75 15.79
C ARG A 869 -0.71 -30.42 16.50
N LEU A 870 -1.13 -29.37 15.80
CA LEU A 870 -1.07 -27.99 16.28
C LEU A 870 -2.47 -27.37 16.19
N PHE A 871 -2.89 -26.72 17.28
CA PHE A 871 -4.13 -25.97 17.38
C PHE A 871 -3.79 -24.55 17.80
N GLY A 872 -4.25 -23.54 17.06
CA GLY A 872 -3.92 -22.14 17.30
C GLY A 872 -5.13 -21.22 17.27
N GLY A 873 -5.13 -20.21 18.14
CA GLY A 873 -6.04 -19.07 18.10
C GLY A 873 -5.22 -17.78 18.19
N PHE A 874 -5.40 -16.90 17.22
CA PHE A 874 -4.58 -15.70 17.04
C PHE A 874 -5.46 -14.46 16.95
N THR A 875 -5.01 -13.34 17.51
CA THR A 875 -5.73 -12.06 17.45
C THR A 875 -4.83 -10.90 17.05
N GLU A 876 -5.42 -9.89 16.43
CA GLU A 876 -4.78 -8.59 16.22
C GLU A 876 -5.85 -7.51 16.36
N ILE A 877 -5.64 -6.59 17.29
CA ILE A 877 -6.61 -5.57 17.70
C ILE A 877 -5.95 -4.20 17.54
N ASP A 878 -6.52 -3.36 16.68
CA ASP A 878 -6.09 -1.97 16.52
C ASP A 878 -6.90 -1.05 17.45
N TRP A 879 -6.17 -0.30 18.27
CA TRP A 879 -6.64 0.81 19.09
C TRP A 879 -6.14 2.13 18.48
N ARG A 880 -6.54 3.27 19.07
CA ARG A 880 -6.18 4.62 18.56
C ARG A 880 -4.68 4.78 18.24
N SER A 881 -3.79 4.45 19.18
CA SER A 881 -2.34 4.66 19.05
C SER A 881 -1.50 3.38 19.21
N THR A 882 -2.15 2.24 19.43
CA THR A 882 -1.49 0.95 19.69
C THR A 882 -2.21 -0.20 18.98
N THR A 883 -1.45 -1.24 18.63
CA THR A 883 -1.98 -2.53 18.18
C THR A 883 -1.59 -3.58 19.21
N THR A 884 -2.54 -4.42 19.60
CA THR A 884 -2.29 -5.53 20.54
C THR A 884 -2.65 -6.88 19.93
N ALA A 885 -1.90 -7.92 20.30
CA ALA A 885 -2.18 -9.30 19.89
C ALA A 885 -2.11 -10.22 21.10
N PHE A 886 -3.05 -11.17 21.17
CA PHE A 886 -3.14 -12.24 22.16
C PHE A 886 -3.26 -13.57 21.42
N ASP A 887 -2.20 -14.36 21.48
CA ASP A 887 -2.05 -15.58 20.69
C ASP A 887 -1.85 -16.80 21.61
N VAL A 888 -2.50 -17.90 21.29
CA VAL A 888 -2.39 -19.18 22.01
C VAL A 888 -2.23 -20.33 21.04
N MET A 889 -1.31 -21.25 21.34
CA MET A 889 -1.05 -22.44 20.55
C MET A 889 -0.87 -23.66 21.46
N TYR A 890 -1.55 -24.75 21.11
CA TYR A 890 -1.34 -26.06 21.70
C TYR A 890 -0.73 -26.99 20.66
N VAL A 891 0.46 -27.54 20.94
CA VAL A 891 1.14 -28.54 20.11
C VAL A 891 1.12 -29.86 20.84
N ARG A 892 0.39 -30.83 20.31
CA ARG A 892 0.52 -32.23 20.70
C ARG A 892 1.74 -32.82 19.99
N GLY A 893 2.65 -33.46 20.71
CA GLY A 893 3.87 -34.04 20.16
C GLY A 893 3.68 -35.41 19.53
N GLY A 894 4.50 -35.72 18.52
CA GLY A 894 4.65 -37.06 17.98
C GLY A 894 5.83 -37.81 18.61
N ALA A 895 5.93 -39.09 18.30
CA ALA A 895 7.07 -39.92 18.68
C ALA A 895 8.30 -39.59 17.81
N LEU A 896 8.99 -38.51 18.14
CA LEU A 896 10.33 -38.21 17.63
C LEU A 896 11.24 -39.39 17.99
N GLY A 897 11.70 -40.16 16.99
CA GLY A 897 12.45 -41.42 17.12
C GLY A 897 13.86 -41.34 17.75
N THR A 898 14.07 -40.34 18.60
CA THR A 898 15.16 -40.18 19.56
C THR A 898 14.72 -40.70 20.93
N SER A 899 15.65 -40.94 21.85
CA SER A 899 15.38 -41.37 23.24
C SER A 899 14.67 -40.31 24.12
N LEU A 900 14.19 -39.19 23.58
CA LEU A 900 13.69 -38.00 24.29
C LEU A 900 12.15 -37.90 24.39
N GLY A 901 11.40 -38.83 23.78
CA GLY A 901 9.93 -38.94 23.94
C GLY A 901 9.10 -37.87 23.22
N SER A 902 7.77 -38.07 23.23
CA SER A 902 6.79 -37.07 22.77
C SER A 902 6.42 -36.13 23.91
N ALA A 903 6.64 -34.82 23.76
CA ALA A 903 6.21 -33.81 24.73
C ALA A 903 5.18 -32.86 24.12
N ASP A 904 3.99 -32.80 24.72
CA ASP A 904 2.97 -31.81 24.39
C ASP A 904 3.41 -30.44 24.94
N GLY A 905 2.90 -29.35 24.37
CA GLY A 905 3.27 -27.99 24.77
C GLY A 905 2.17 -26.97 24.55
N LEU A 906 2.01 -26.08 25.53
CA LEU A 906 1.23 -24.85 25.43
C LEU A 906 2.18 -23.68 25.22
N TYR A 907 1.86 -22.83 24.26
CA TYR A 907 2.61 -21.64 23.92
C TYR A 907 1.66 -20.45 23.89
N THR A 908 2.09 -19.32 24.45
CA THR A 908 1.29 -18.09 24.45
C THR A 908 2.14 -16.90 24.03
N GLY A 909 1.51 -15.92 23.41
CA GLY A 909 2.13 -14.65 23.04
C GLY A 909 1.21 -13.48 23.35
N VAL A 910 1.76 -12.44 23.95
CA VAL A 910 1.12 -11.14 24.06
C VAL A 910 2.06 -10.10 23.48
N SER A 911 1.54 -9.20 22.64
CA SER A 911 2.32 -8.07 22.15
C SER A 911 1.57 -6.76 22.16
N PHE A 912 2.33 -5.69 22.35
CA PHE A 912 1.92 -4.30 22.21
C PHE A 912 2.86 -3.64 21.18
N VAL A 913 2.30 -2.95 20.19
CA VAL A 913 3.05 -2.13 19.22
C VAL A 913 2.44 -0.75 19.25
N GLY A 914 3.23 0.31 19.44
CA GLY A 914 2.70 1.66 19.63
C GLY A 914 3.69 2.77 19.33
N ARG A 915 3.16 3.97 19.09
CA ARG A 915 3.91 5.19 18.80
C ARG A 915 3.53 6.26 19.83
N PRO A 916 4.40 6.54 20.81
CA PRO A 916 4.16 7.61 21.78
C PRO A 916 4.44 8.98 21.16
N GLY A 917 3.66 9.99 21.57
CA GLY A 917 3.87 11.39 21.18
C GLY A 917 3.69 11.63 19.68
N SER A 918 4.59 12.43 19.09
CA SER A 918 4.52 12.92 17.71
C SER A 918 4.83 11.87 16.62
N GLY A 919 4.97 10.59 16.94
CA GLY A 919 5.24 9.53 15.94
C GLY A 919 6.73 9.27 15.62
N ALA A 920 7.64 10.15 16.07
CA ALA A 920 9.09 10.02 15.83
C ALA A 920 9.72 8.72 16.38
N PHE A 921 9.09 8.09 17.38
CA PHE A 921 9.51 6.81 17.95
C PHE A 921 8.48 5.72 17.69
N ASN A 922 8.96 4.54 17.26
CA ASN A 922 8.17 3.32 17.17
C ASN A 922 8.62 2.37 18.29
N THR A 923 7.67 1.76 18.99
CA THR A 923 7.95 0.84 20.10
C THR A 923 7.18 -0.46 19.95
N SER A 924 7.84 -1.58 20.24
CA SER A 924 7.22 -2.90 20.36
C SER A 924 7.64 -3.57 21.66
N LEU A 925 6.71 -4.30 22.28
CA LEU A 925 6.96 -5.20 23.41
C LEU A 925 6.22 -6.50 23.15
N ARG A 926 6.94 -7.63 23.22
CA ARG A 926 6.40 -8.98 23.04
C ARG A 926 6.81 -9.82 24.25
N VAL A 927 5.85 -10.55 24.81
CA VAL A 927 6.10 -11.56 25.85
C VAL A 927 5.55 -12.88 25.33
N VAL A 928 6.44 -13.82 25.06
CA VAL A 928 6.09 -15.17 24.59
C VAL A 928 6.54 -16.21 25.60
N ASN A 929 5.71 -17.25 25.80
CA ASN A 929 5.94 -18.30 26.78
C ASN A 929 5.83 -19.68 26.13
N SER A 930 6.64 -20.62 26.60
CA SER A 930 6.53 -22.04 26.28
C SER A 930 6.38 -22.85 27.57
N MET A 931 5.45 -23.81 27.58
CA MET A 931 5.14 -24.64 28.74
C MET A 931 4.95 -26.10 28.29
N PRO A 932 5.78 -27.06 28.73
CA PRO A 932 5.58 -28.47 28.43
C PRO A 932 4.37 -29.00 29.22
N LEU A 933 3.63 -29.91 28.61
CA LEU A 933 2.45 -30.56 29.18
C LEU A 933 2.65 -32.08 29.22
N GLY A 934 2.32 -32.68 30.37
CA GLY A 934 2.54 -34.11 30.65
C GLY A 934 3.98 -34.46 31.05
N GLU A 935 4.18 -35.72 31.43
CA GLU A 935 5.51 -36.30 31.62
C GLU A 935 6.08 -36.76 30.27
N ALA A 936 7.38 -36.52 30.04
CA ALA A 936 8.07 -36.94 28.82
C ALA A 936 8.23 -38.47 28.78
N SER A 937 7.20 -39.15 28.27
CA SER A 937 7.13 -40.61 28.28
C SER A 937 8.12 -41.24 27.28
N GLY A 938 8.91 -42.21 27.76
CA GLY A 938 9.83 -43.02 26.94
C GLY A 938 11.33 -42.77 27.14
N LEU A 939 11.74 -41.92 28.07
CA LEU A 939 13.15 -41.65 28.34
C LEU A 939 13.87 -42.80 29.07
N GLY A 940 15.01 -43.22 28.50
CA GLY A 940 15.84 -44.30 29.03
C GLY A 940 16.48 -44.00 30.39
N VAL A 941 16.71 -45.06 31.17
CA VAL A 941 17.25 -45.02 32.54
C VAL A 941 18.58 -44.26 32.60
N GLY A 942 18.61 -43.08 33.22
CA GLY A 942 19.85 -42.36 33.55
C GLY A 942 19.77 -40.82 33.56
N MET A 943 18.89 -40.20 32.76
CA MET A 943 18.72 -38.74 32.78
C MET A 943 17.85 -38.30 33.97
N THR A 944 18.25 -37.20 34.64
CA THR A 944 17.42 -36.60 35.70
C THR A 944 16.24 -35.83 35.10
N GLU A 945 15.14 -35.80 35.84
CA GLU A 945 13.91 -35.04 35.53
C GLU A 945 14.14 -33.53 35.29
N ARG A 946 15.30 -33.00 35.72
CA ARG A 946 15.74 -31.62 35.47
C ARG A 946 16.34 -31.45 34.07
N LEU A 947 17.18 -32.39 33.62
CA LEU A 947 17.74 -32.42 32.26
C LEU A 947 16.63 -32.62 31.21
N GLN A 948 15.66 -33.50 31.48
CA GLN A 948 14.54 -33.76 30.57
C GLN A 948 13.72 -32.50 30.24
N ARG A 949 13.42 -31.66 31.25
CA ARG A 949 12.64 -30.41 31.10
C ARG A 949 13.35 -29.30 30.33
N VAL A 950 14.68 -29.36 30.22
CA VAL A 950 15.52 -28.37 29.54
C VAL A 950 15.85 -28.80 28.10
N LEU A 951 15.97 -30.12 27.87
CA LEU A 951 16.42 -30.67 26.60
C LEU A 951 15.27 -31.10 25.66
N GLY A 952 14.09 -31.44 26.18
CA GLY A 952 12.96 -31.98 25.41
C GLY A 952 12.28 -31.00 24.41
N PRO A 953 11.58 -31.51 23.39
CA PRO A 953 11.03 -30.71 22.26
C PRO A 953 9.95 -29.68 22.66
N ALA A 954 9.46 -29.73 23.90
CA ALA A 954 8.87 -28.59 24.60
C ALA A 954 9.64 -28.39 25.92
N SER A 955 9.99 -27.15 26.22
CA SER A 955 10.67 -26.74 27.45
C SER A 955 9.95 -25.54 28.08
N ARG A 956 10.10 -25.37 29.40
CA ARG A 956 9.56 -24.19 30.08
C ARG A 956 10.47 -23.01 29.82
N GLY A 957 9.89 -21.88 29.44
CA GLY A 957 10.59 -20.60 29.42
C GLY A 957 9.73 -19.44 28.96
N THR A 958 10.24 -18.24 29.20
CA THR A 958 9.62 -16.97 28.81
C THR A 958 10.67 -16.12 28.11
N LEU A 959 10.31 -15.56 26.95
CA LEU A 959 11.10 -14.58 26.23
C LEU A 959 10.32 -13.26 26.21
N VAL A 960 10.91 -12.24 26.84
CA VAL A 960 10.54 -10.84 26.68
C VAL A 960 11.42 -10.25 25.58
N PHE A 961 10.81 -9.62 24.58
CA PHE A 961 11.50 -8.97 23.47
C PHE A 961 10.93 -7.56 23.29
N SER A 962 11.79 -6.57 23.18
CA SER A 962 11.41 -5.17 22.95
C SER A 962 12.17 -4.60 21.76
N GLU A 963 11.49 -3.76 20.99
CA GLU A 963 12.09 -3.00 19.89
C GLU A 963 11.76 -1.52 20.10
N VAL A 964 12.75 -0.66 19.89
CA VAL A 964 12.57 0.79 19.77
C VAL A 964 13.27 1.22 18.49
N SER A 965 12.60 1.99 17.64
CA SER A 965 13.24 2.64 16.50
C SER A 965 12.89 4.13 16.42
N TRP A 966 13.80 4.89 15.83
CA TRP A 966 13.77 6.35 15.78
C TRP A 966 14.28 6.84 14.43
N THR A 967 13.50 7.74 13.82
CA THR A 967 13.88 8.49 12.62
C THR A 967 14.21 9.93 13.05
N PRO A 968 15.47 10.39 12.92
CA PRO A 968 15.84 11.77 13.23
C PRO A 968 15.21 12.78 12.27
N HIS A 969 15.10 14.04 12.72
CA HIS A 969 14.78 15.18 11.86
C HIS A 969 15.77 15.30 10.68
N HIS A 970 15.30 15.84 9.55
CA HIS A 970 16.04 15.96 8.28
C HIS A 970 16.57 14.63 7.72
N SER A 971 15.99 13.47 8.06
CA SER A 971 16.54 12.18 7.63
C SER A 971 15.52 11.06 7.49
N TYR A 972 15.62 10.34 6.37
CA TYR A 972 14.99 9.03 6.20
C TYR A 972 15.82 7.86 6.77
N ASN A 973 17.05 8.13 7.22
CA ASN A 973 17.88 7.18 7.96
C ASN A 973 17.25 6.91 9.32
N PHE A 974 17.48 5.72 9.90
CA PHE A 974 16.90 5.40 11.21
C PHE A 974 17.85 4.57 12.08
N PHE A 975 17.62 4.69 13.38
CA PHE A 975 18.26 3.92 14.41
C PHE A 975 17.27 2.94 15.02
N TYR A 976 17.77 1.80 15.51
CA TYR A 976 16.99 0.88 16.34
C TYR A 976 17.79 0.31 17.49
N ALA A 977 17.08 0.00 18.57
CA ALA A 977 17.56 -0.72 19.73
C ALA A 977 16.58 -1.87 20.03
N ASN A 978 17.04 -3.09 19.84
CA ASN A 978 16.29 -4.32 20.10
C ASN A 978 16.86 -4.98 21.35
N GLY A 979 16.02 -5.25 22.35
CA GLY A 979 16.40 -5.88 23.61
C GLY A 979 15.69 -7.22 23.81
N PHE A 980 16.34 -8.16 24.51
CA PHE A 980 15.70 -9.40 24.93
C PHE A 980 16.11 -9.83 26.35
N TYR A 981 15.19 -10.54 27.00
CA TYR A 981 15.40 -11.26 28.24
C TYR A 981 14.69 -12.62 28.15
N ALA A 982 15.47 -13.70 28.17
CA ALA A 982 15.01 -15.07 28.16
C ALA A 982 15.26 -15.72 29.53
N HIS A 983 14.20 -16.26 30.13
CA HIS A 983 14.21 -16.97 31.41
C HIS A 983 13.88 -18.45 31.21
N ASP A 984 14.59 -19.33 31.93
CA ASP A 984 14.65 -20.77 31.67
C ASP A 984 15.02 -21.03 30.19
N THR A 985 14.33 -21.94 29.49
CA THR A 985 14.62 -22.32 28.10
C THR A 985 13.37 -22.07 27.24
N TYR A 986 13.26 -20.89 26.65
CA TYR A 986 12.16 -20.59 25.73
C TYR A 986 12.36 -21.27 24.38
N ARG A 987 11.31 -21.92 23.87
CA ARG A 987 11.27 -22.53 22.54
C ARG A 987 9.98 -22.12 21.81
N ALA A 988 10.10 -21.78 20.53
CA ALA A 988 8.94 -21.56 19.65
C ALA A 988 8.11 -22.86 19.48
N ALA A 989 6.84 -22.73 19.13
CA ALA A 989 5.92 -23.85 18.94
C ALA A 989 6.31 -24.72 17.73
N ALA A 990 6.70 -24.08 16.63
CA ALA A 990 7.37 -24.70 15.48
C ALA A 990 8.29 -23.67 14.80
N LEU A 991 9.43 -24.12 14.27
CA LEU A 991 10.45 -23.24 13.70
C LEU A 991 11.19 -23.94 12.54
N ASP A 992 11.20 -23.30 11.35
CA ASP A 992 11.82 -23.86 10.15
C ASP A 992 13.30 -24.23 10.36
N THR A 993 13.73 -25.23 9.61
CA THR A 993 15.09 -25.76 9.60
C THR A 993 16.17 -24.73 9.23
N LEU A 994 15.84 -23.68 8.47
CA LEU A 994 16.76 -22.58 8.15
C LEU A 994 16.90 -21.54 9.28
N ILE A 995 16.05 -21.58 10.30
CA ILE A 995 16.01 -20.59 11.39
C ILE A 995 16.63 -21.20 12.64
N GLN A 996 17.85 -20.78 12.97
CA GLN A 996 18.66 -21.39 14.04
C GLN A 996 18.10 -21.19 15.47
N GLY A 997 17.20 -20.22 15.69
CA GLY A 997 16.60 -19.98 17.00
C GLY A 997 15.70 -18.75 17.03
N PRO A 998 14.89 -18.58 18.10
CA PRO A 998 13.90 -17.50 18.21
C PRO A 998 14.53 -16.10 18.25
N LEU A 999 15.77 -15.94 18.72
CA LEU A 999 16.44 -14.63 18.76
C LEU A 999 16.93 -14.14 17.38
N ALA A 1000 16.71 -14.89 16.28
CA ALA A 1000 17.06 -14.46 14.93
C ALA A 1000 16.36 -13.16 14.48
N ARG A 1001 15.32 -12.72 15.20
CA ARG A 1001 14.63 -11.42 15.03
C ARG A 1001 15.39 -10.25 15.66
N VAL A 1002 16.25 -10.48 16.67
CA VAL A 1002 16.91 -9.41 17.47
C VAL A 1002 17.77 -8.50 16.59
N GLY A 1003 18.57 -9.06 15.68
CA GLY A 1003 19.50 -8.31 14.84
C GLY A 1003 19.92 -9.08 13.59
N ILE A 1004 20.77 -8.49 12.75
CA ILE A 1004 21.45 -9.19 11.64
C ILE A 1004 22.55 -10.12 12.17
N LEU A 1005 23.16 -9.81 13.31
CA LEU A 1005 24.20 -10.62 13.96
C LEU A 1005 23.65 -11.88 14.63
N PHE A 1006 22.38 -11.84 15.07
CA PHE A 1006 21.66 -13.03 15.55
C PHE A 1006 20.99 -13.82 14.42
N ALA A 1007 20.92 -13.28 13.21
CA ALA A 1007 20.25 -13.92 12.08
C ALA A 1007 21.18 -14.89 11.35
N GLY A 1008 20.66 -16.08 11.02
CA GLY A 1008 21.28 -16.93 10.01
C GLY A 1008 21.15 -16.31 8.61
N SER A 1009 22.07 -16.63 7.71
CA SER A 1009 22.09 -16.16 6.32
C SER A 1009 20.98 -16.81 5.45
N GLY A 1010 20.43 -17.94 5.92
CA GLY A 1010 19.39 -18.71 5.21
C GLY A 1010 19.87 -19.30 3.88
N LEU A 1011 21.21 -19.44 3.77
CA LEU A 1011 21.98 -19.90 2.62
C LEU A 1011 23.34 -20.36 3.15
N GLY A 1012 23.76 -21.57 2.79
CA GLY A 1012 24.94 -22.24 3.33
C GLY A 1012 24.62 -23.19 4.49
N ASP A 1013 25.43 -24.26 4.60
CA ASP A 1013 25.24 -25.40 5.50
C ASP A 1013 26.50 -25.80 6.28
N VAL A 1014 27.65 -25.17 5.98
CA VAL A 1014 28.94 -25.46 6.62
C VAL A 1014 28.99 -24.79 7.99
N PRO A 1015 29.55 -25.42 9.04
CA PRO A 1015 29.76 -24.79 10.35
C PRO A 1015 30.35 -23.37 10.22
N GLY A 1016 29.69 -22.40 10.86
CA GLY A 1016 30.00 -20.97 10.72
C GLY A 1016 29.47 -20.32 9.44
N VAL A 1017 29.63 -20.91 8.25
CA VAL A 1017 29.22 -20.29 6.97
C VAL A 1017 27.73 -20.48 6.71
N GLY A 1018 26.97 -19.38 6.86
CA GLY A 1018 25.51 -19.40 6.79
C GLY A 1018 24.85 -19.30 8.17
N ALA A 1019 25.60 -19.58 9.23
CA ALA A 1019 25.19 -19.42 10.61
C ALA A 1019 25.22 -17.95 11.07
N SER A 1020 24.54 -17.67 12.19
CA SER A 1020 24.59 -16.37 12.86
C SER A 1020 25.97 -16.09 13.48
N ALA A 1021 26.26 -14.79 13.67
CA ALA A 1021 27.46 -14.33 14.35
C ALA A 1021 27.36 -14.53 15.88
N LEU A 1022 26.16 -14.37 16.44
CA LEU A 1022 25.81 -14.64 17.84
C LEU A 1022 24.76 -15.74 17.93
N SER A 1023 24.87 -16.63 18.92
CA SER A 1023 23.91 -17.74 19.08
C SER A 1023 22.47 -17.22 19.29
N PRO A 1024 21.47 -17.72 18.54
CA PRO A 1024 20.09 -17.23 18.57
C PRO A 1024 19.17 -18.00 19.53
N ALA A 1025 19.72 -18.86 20.41
CA ALA A 1025 18.92 -19.59 21.39
C ALA A 1025 18.44 -18.68 22.53
N ALA A 1026 17.20 -18.87 22.98
CA ALA A 1026 16.59 -18.12 24.09
C ALA A 1026 16.62 -18.94 25.40
N SER A 1027 17.83 -19.24 25.88
CA SER A 1027 18.07 -19.99 27.12
C SER A 1027 18.88 -19.14 28.10
N ASP A 1028 18.31 -18.88 29.29
CA ASP A 1028 18.88 -18.10 30.41
C ASP A 1028 19.89 -17.05 29.96
N ALA A 1029 19.39 -16.08 29.20
CA ALA A 1029 20.20 -15.07 28.54
C ALA A 1029 19.44 -13.76 28.35
N ALA A 1030 20.16 -12.66 28.46
CA ALA A 1030 19.71 -11.35 28.07
C ALA A 1030 20.68 -10.74 27.06
N GLY A 1031 20.26 -9.68 26.39
CA GLY A 1031 21.07 -9.07 25.35
C GLY A 1031 20.29 -8.11 24.48
N GLY A 1032 20.88 -7.77 23.34
CA GLY A 1032 20.26 -6.90 22.37
C GLY A 1032 21.15 -6.59 21.18
N ALA A 1033 20.61 -5.83 20.25
CA ALA A 1033 21.29 -5.25 19.10
C ALA A 1033 20.91 -3.78 18.96
N PHE A 1034 21.90 -2.93 18.69
CA PHE A 1034 21.72 -1.55 18.29
C PHE A 1034 22.21 -1.40 16.85
N GLY A 1035 21.43 -0.75 15.99
CA GLY A 1035 21.81 -0.55 14.60
C GLY A 1035 21.39 0.80 14.03
N HIS A 1036 22.10 1.17 12.97
CA HIS A 1036 21.88 2.38 12.19
C HIS A 1036 21.82 1.99 10.71
N GLN A 1037 20.67 2.17 10.07
CA GLN A 1037 20.49 1.90 8.66
C GLN A 1037 20.27 3.20 7.89
N MET A 1038 21.09 3.36 6.86
CA MET A 1038 21.18 4.53 6.00
C MET A 1038 20.69 4.21 4.59
N PHE A 1039 20.08 5.18 3.92
CA PHE A 1039 19.58 5.06 2.54
C PHE A 1039 20.33 6.02 1.60
N PHE A 1040 20.62 5.56 0.38
CA PHE A 1040 21.30 6.36 -0.65
C PHE A 1040 20.69 6.09 -2.04
N ALA A 1041 20.98 6.99 -2.99
CA ALA A 1041 20.60 6.86 -4.40
C ALA A 1041 19.10 6.58 -4.62
N GLY A 1042 18.22 7.35 -3.95
CA GLY A 1042 16.77 7.16 -4.00
C GLY A 1042 16.35 5.81 -3.42
N THR A 1043 16.79 5.49 -2.20
CA THR A 1043 16.55 4.22 -1.48
C THR A 1043 17.15 2.94 -2.09
N ARG A 1044 17.63 2.99 -3.34
CA ARG A 1044 18.21 1.86 -4.10
C ARG A 1044 19.54 1.32 -3.57
N GLN A 1045 20.14 1.98 -2.59
CA GLN A 1045 21.31 1.53 -1.84
C GLN A 1045 21.10 1.72 -0.35
N GLN A 1046 21.57 0.76 0.44
CA GLN A 1046 21.38 0.73 1.89
C GLN A 1046 22.67 0.30 2.58
N LEU A 1047 22.99 0.95 3.70
CA LEU A 1047 24.11 0.57 4.57
C LEU A 1047 23.62 0.47 6.01
N LEU A 1048 23.73 -0.72 6.60
CA LEU A 1048 23.36 -1.01 7.97
C LEU A 1048 24.61 -1.35 8.78
N PHE A 1049 24.86 -0.61 9.84
CA PHE A 1049 25.80 -0.99 10.91
C PHE A 1049 25.03 -1.57 12.09
N GLU A 1050 25.52 -2.65 12.69
CA GLU A 1050 24.94 -3.24 13.91
C GLU A 1050 26.04 -3.56 14.93
N ALA A 1051 25.78 -3.28 16.20
CA ALA A 1051 26.52 -3.80 17.34
C ALA A 1051 25.56 -4.58 18.25
N ALA A 1052 25.95 -5.79 18.66
CA ALA A 1052 25.10 -6.69 19.40
C ALA A 1052 25.85 -7.37 20.56
N ALA A 1053 25.13 -7.66 21.63
CA ALA A 1053 25.65 -8.33 22.81
C ALA A 1053 24.66 -9.38 23.35
N ARG A 1054 25.20 -10.47 23.89
CA ARG A 1054 24.47 -11.49 24.64
C ARG A 1054 25.24 -11.83 25.91
N TYR A 1055 24.53 -12.05 27.00
CA TYR A 1055 25.07 -12.42 28.30
C TYR A 1055 24.16 -13.47 28.94
N SER A 1056 24.73 -14.58 29.44
CA SER A 1056 23.93 -15.55 30.21
C SER A 1056 23.59 -14.99 31.59
N THR A 1057 22.38 -15.31 32.06
CA THR A 1057 21.83 -14.88 33.35
C THR A 1057 21.85 -15.97 34.42
N ALA A 1058 22.34 -17.17 34.09
CA ALA A 1058 22.46 -18.31 34.99
C ALA A 1058 23.93 -18.72 35.18
N GLU A 1059 24.22 -19.43 36.28
CA GLU A 1059 25.55 -19.99 36.51
C GLU A 1059 25.71 -21.35 35.80
N CYS A 1060 26.75 -21.49 34.99
CA CYS A 1060 27.06 -22.68 34.19
C CYS A 1060 27.44 -23.89 35.07
N ALA A 1061 26.46 -24.53 35.71
CA ALA A 1061 26.70 -25.46 36.81
C ALA A 1061 27.28 -26.84 36.41
N SER A 1062 27.41 -27.15 35.12
CA SER A 1062 28.15 -28.31 34.59
C SER A 1062 28.28 -28.25 33.06
N ALA A 1063 29.08 -29.13 32.47
CA ALA A 1063 29.17 -29.35 31.02
C ALA A 1063 27.84 -29.79 30.35
N LEU A 1064 26.80 -30.12 31.14
CA LEU A 1064 25.47 -30.54 30.68
C LEU A 1064 24.41 -29.42 30.80
N ALA A 1065 24.79 -28.21 31.24
CA ALA A 1065 23.89 -27.06 31.31
C ALA A 1065 24.02 -26.20 30.03
N PRO A 1066 22.91 -25.83 29.35
CA PRO A 1066 22.94 -25.05 28.11
C PRO A 1066 23.14 -23.54 28.38
N CYS A 1067 24.10 -23.20 29.24
CA CYS A 1067 24.45 -21.83 29.58
C CYS A 1067 25.45 -21.31 28.54
N GLU A 1068 25.02 -20.36 27.72
CA GLU A 1068 25.79 -19.89 26.58
C GLU A 1068 26.81 -18.81 26.92
N PRO A 1069 27.93 -18.71 26.16
CA PRO A 1069 28.99 -17.76 26.46
C PRO A 1069 28.50 -16.31 26.38
N HIS A 1070 29.13 -15.45 27.19
CA HIS A 1070 29.01 -14.00 26.97
C HIS A 1070 29.65 -13.68 25.63
N ALA A 1071 28.94 -12.93 24.78
CA ALA A 1071 29.37 -12.66 23.43
C ALA A 1071 29.05 -11.23 23.00
N PHE A 1072 29.97 -10.63 22.26
CA PHE A 1072 29.80 -9.33 21.61
C PHE A 1072 30.15 -9.45 20.13
N ALA A 1073 29.38 -8.81 19.27
CA ALA A 1073 29.66 -8.73 17.84
C ALA A 1073 29.40 -7.34 17.28
N GLY A 1074 30.16 -6.98 16.25
CA GLY A 1074 29.90 -5.84 15.38
C GLY A 1074 29.81 -6.32 13.93
N GLY A 1075 28.93 -5.73 13.14
CA GLY A 1075 28.73 -6.09 11.74
C GLY A 1075 28.28 -4.93 10.87
N VAL A 1076 28.40 -5.15 9.57
CA VAL A 1076 27.94 -4.24 8.54
C VAL A 1076 27.28 -5.04 7.41
N ARG A 1077 26.16 -4.52 6.90
CA ARG A 1077 25.46 -4.99 5.70
C ARG A 1077 25.33 -3.84 4.71
N TYR A 1078 25.82 -4.05 3.50
CA TYR A 1078 25.54 -3.18 2.35
C TYR A 1078 24.59 -3.90 1.39
N GLN A 1079 23.54 -3.22 0.94
CA GLN A 1079 22.59 -3.74 -0.06
C GLN A 1079 22.46 -2.74 -1.22
N ALA A 1080 22.43 -3.23 -2.47
CA ALA A 1080 22.28 -2.37 -3.64
C ALA A 1080 21.46 -3.03 -4.74
N ALA A 1081 20.50 -2.30 -5.32
CA ALA A 1081 19.74 -2.74 -6.48
C ALA A 1081 20.59 -2.70 -7.76
N VAL A 1082 20.73 -3.85 -8.42
CA VAL A 1082 21.48 -4.03 -9.66
C VAL A 1082 20.51 -4.21 -10.83
N GLY A 1083 20.36 -3.15 -11.62
CA GLY A 1083 19.40 -3.08 -12.72
C GLY A 1083 17.96 -3.23 -12.22
N ARG A 1084 17.16 -4.02 -12.95
CA ARG A 1084 15.71 -4.18 -12.73
C ARG A 1084 15.29 -5.47 -12.01
N ARG A 1085 16.25 -6.33 -11.65
CA ARG A 1085 16.00 -7.68 -11.07
C ARG A 1085 17.01 -8.13 -10.02
N GLY A 1086 18.23 -7.57 -10.01
CA GLY A 1086 19.30 -7.98 -9.09
C GLY A 1086 19.29 -7.17 -7.80
N VAL A 1087 19.67 -7.80 -6.70
CA VAL A 1087 20.13 -7.14 -5.48
C VAL A 1087 21.46 -7.77 -5.08
N LEU A 1088 22.48 -6.94 -4.89
CA LEU A 1088 23.75 -7.32 -4.28
C LEU A 1088 23.64 -7.09 -2.76
N VAL A 1089 24.00 -8.09 -1.97
CA VAL A 1089 24.11 -8.01 -0.51
C VAL A 1089 25.54 -8.38 -0.10
N LEU A 1090 26.20 -7.49 0.63
CA LEU A 1090 27.54 -7.71 1.19
C LEU A 1090 27.44 -7.62 2.72
N ASP A 1091 27.82 -8.68 3.42
CA ASP A 1091 27.89 -8.73 4.88
C ASP A 1091 29.33 -8.90 5.34
N ALA A 1092 29.68 -8.28 6.46
CA ALA A 1092 30.87 -8.60 7.24
C ALA A 1092 30.58 -8.50 8.75
N PHE A 1093 31.17 -9.38 9.55
CA PHE A 1093 31.04 -9.36 11.01
C PHE A 1093 32.34 -9.76 11.72
N VAL A 1094 32.47 -9.28 12.95
CA VAL A 1094 33.45 -9.75 13.94
C VAL A 1094 32.70 -10.04 15.23
N ALA A 1095 32.81 -11.27 15.73
CA ALA A 1095 32.27 -11.69 17.01
C ALA A 1095 33.40 -12.15 17.96
N ARG A 1096 33.19 -11.96 19.25
CA ARG A 1096 34.05 -12.46 20.32
C ARG A 1096 33.19 -13.10 21.39
N GLU A 1097 33.47 -14.36 21.67
CA GLU A 1097 32.81 -15.18 22.69
C GLU A 1097 33.80 -15.36 23.85
N SER A 1098 33.33 -15.27 25.09
CA SER A 1098 34.12 -15.57 26.30
C SER A 1098 33.38 -16.56 27.17
N LEU A 1099 34.00 -17.72 27.38
CA LEU A 1099 33.55 -18.72 28.34
C LEU A 1099 33.86 -18.22 29.76
N ARG A 1100 32.91 -18.40 30.69
CA ARG A 1100 33.14 -18.14 32.12
C ARG A 1100 34.01 -19.28 32.68
N GLU A 1101 34.95 -18.97 33.57
CA GLU A 1101 35.88 -19.96 34.14
C GLU A 1101 35.12 -21.16 34.74
N LEU A 1102 35.31 -22.35 34.16
CA LEU A 1102 34.95 -23.61 34.79
C LEU A 1102 35.97 -23.88 35.90
N SER A 1103 35.58 -23.63 37.15
CA SER A 1103 36.43 -23.67 38.35
C SER A 1103 36.86 -25.08 38.80
N VAL A 1104 37.16 -25.97 37.85
CA VAL A 1104 37.49 -27.39 38.08
C VAL A 1104 38.75 -27.85 37.31
N VAL A 1105 39.32 -27.03 36.40
CA VAL A 1105 40.59 -27.34 35.71
C VAL A 1105 41.50 -26.11 35.72
N GLU A 1106 42.59 -26.17 36.48
CA GLU A 1106 43.45 -25.03 36.85
C GLU A 1106 44.48 -24.61 35.77
N ASP A 1107 44.40 -25.10 34.54
CA ASP A 1107 45.53 -25.01 33.57
C ASP A 1107 45.11 -24.75 32.10
N LEU A 1108 43.98 -24.07 31.87
CA LEU A 1108 43.64 -23.49 30.57
C LEU A 1108 43.45 -21.98 30.70
N GLY A 1109 44.24 -21.22 29.94
CA GLY A 1109 44.22 -19.76 29.94
C GLY A 1109 42.90 -19.18 29.43
N ARG A 1110 42.77 -17.85 29.49
CA ARG A 1110 41.57 -17.09 29.08
C ARG A 1110 41.22 -17.27 27.59
N ASP A 1111 40.58 -18.37 27.24
CA ASP A 1111 40.12 -18.66 25.88
C ASP A 1111 38.87 -17.84 25.55
N SER A 1112 39.09 -16.71 24.90
CA SER A 1112 38.05 -16.00 24.16
C SER A 1112 38.13 -16.33 22.68
N ARG A 1113 37.16 -17.07 22.14
CA ARG A 1113 37.11 -17.41 20.71
C ARG A 1113 36.72 -16.17 19.92
N ARG A 1114 37.49 -15.86 18.87
CA ARG A 1114 37.19 -14.76 17.94
C ARG A 1114 36.72 -15.36 16.63
N ARG A 1115 35.55 -14.94 16.17
CA ARG A 1115 35.01 -15.31 14.85
C ARG A 1115 35.00 -14.07 13.95
N VAL A 1116 35.46 -14.21 12.72
CA VAL A 1116 35.42 -13.17 11.69
C VAL A 1116 34.79 -13.79 10.46
N GLY A 1117 33.80 -13.14 9.87
CA GLY A 1117 33.10 -13.69 8.72
C GLY A 1117 32.61 -12.62 7.76
N GLY A 1118 32.35 -13.04 6.53
CA GLY A 1118 31.76 -12.19 5.51
C GLY A 1118 31.07 -13.01 4.43
N ARG A 1119 30.17 -12.35 3.71
CA ARG A 1119 29.34 -12.97 2.67
C ARG A 1119 29.08 -11.96 1.55
N ALA A 1120 29.23 -12.41 0.32
CA ALA A 1120 28.74 -11.71 -0.86
C ALA A 1120 27.62 -12.56 -1.49
N GLU A 1121 26.42 -12.01 -1.57
CA GLU A 1121 25.24 -12.66 -2.12
C GLU A 1121 24.64 -11.84 -3.25
N PHE A 1122 24.29 -12.51 -4.35
CA PHE A 1122 23.51 -11.94 -5.44
C PHE A 1122 22.12 -12.60 -5.47
N VAL A 1123 21.09 -11.76 -5.39
CA VAL A 1123 19.68 -12.15 -5.40
C VAL A 1123 19.07 -11.69 -6.71
N VAL A 1124 18.54 -12.61 -7.51
CA VAL A 1124 17.82 -12.31 -8.76
C VAL A 1124 16.34 -12.61 -8.55
N LYS A 1125 15.51 -11.58 -8.72
CA LYS A 1125 14.04 -11.66 -8.68
C LYS A 1125 13.51 -11.81 -10.11
N PHE A 1126 12.58 -12.73 -10.32
CA PHE A 1126 11.89 -12.91 -11.58
C PHE A 1126 10.42 -13.27 -11.40
#